data_AF-A0A8T2NYG2-F1
#
_entry.id   AF-A0A8T2NYG2-F1
#
_cell.length_a   1.000
_cell.length_b   1.000
_cell.length_c   1.000
_cell.angle_alpha   90.00
_cell.angle_beta   90.00
_cell.angle_gamma   90.00
#
_symmetry.space_group_name_H-M   'P 1'
#
loop_
_entity.id
_entity.type
_entity.pdbx_description
1 polymer ?
#
loop_
_entity_poly.entity_id
_entity_poly.type
_entity_poly.pdbx_seq_one_letter_code
_entity_poly.pdbx_strand_id
1 'polypeptide(L)'
;MAGVQGWVIFDSSLQMASVNITEGACGSLNFSLHEFPVMYGHFLMPCRETNIGARVYTFGVSQPTDSVNVSSLFAQMPSLDDVSLVVAACNGVMACSVVRQDKMVKTWQARFFERVAGDVLIRQNMGETSARVLSSLVSIQGSASITSINVSFIQSSASDCADLLNQMDQSTLSPVGNLNVGSQDQPVKSRYDVTNFNTAVRFALLKFNGKYTCAMIRTMEGKKVSARVDMKGARGYFSFSQRSPFDVTEIWVNLTNLESQGGPYHVHQFPLPQMMSTGEGLCSNDNVGGHWNPFNMNTSDPAYPKGPGATHDMYEVGDLSSKHGLLTGANDFEASFTDYNLPLFGRNSIVGRSMVIHYPNGSRFVCATIGYPGEVVVGKSVFKSPVVGTILFAQLKANPYSDVSLFLDLSYGDRANSTTMGHNWHIHEYPVSSETDNDPERCKSTGGHWNPFNVDTGGNYSINCRPDNPFACEIGDLAGKHKTLSLRSAVGGVESKYFFTDTASWVSGMNSAIGRSVVIHAANRAGPRIACANITDARLPSARTGPWVGVGTSSGQVQFLQRSPQGPMFINISLTSLAFRAGGYHVHMLPIKNGGDPCSDENVMGHYNPLSVNTAMSPSPGTGSVDQYEIGDISGKFGLLTGLDEKHTLYMDSNLPLSGPNSIVGRSLVIHYTNGSRMQCANISADNNGDGQLLSARATFNDSVNGSLTLTQWTFPDGSYSNVILEVDVRSPLHPELMGASWDIHDGRADEADGQCNGVGGRFDPFAMPAESSSCSSDHPLNCEVGDMTAKHGLVSLAKRELFTDSTLQLAGDFTVVYRSVVLKNQSRNLACADIMPLSPSVQLVFPNVASFSRFDFRSRVSSVLSVGVWRVTILPGELSAVARGKCQQVTILVSGEVSEDRLNALKNDPRMGPFQQSDKCSQKTQNSGQQLFHGRLPVIMTIATAHFLLLWIPL
;
A
#
# COMPACT_ATOMS: atom_id res chain seq x y z
N MET A 1 -25.34 13.77 -23.95
CA MET A 1 -25.45 12.32 -23.66
C MET A 1 -26.31 11.68 -24.74
N ALA A 2 -26.16 10.38 -25.00
CA ALA A 2 -26.95 9.62 -25.96
C ALA A 2 -27.02 10.24 -27.37
N GLY A 3 -25.93 10.90 -27.81
CA GLY A 3 -25.88 11.65 -29.06
C GLY A 3 -26.59 13.01 -29.05
N VAL A 4 -27.30 13.36 -27.97
CA VAL A 4 -27.97 14.67 -27.82
C VAL A 4 -26.97 15.73 -27.37
N GLN A 5 -26.91 16.83 -28.14
CA GLN A 5 -26.07 18.00 -27.88
C GLN A 5 -26.91 19.28 -27.91
N GLY A 6 -26.59 20.23 -27.04
CA GLY A 6 -27.32 21.50 -26.94
C GLY A 6 -27.32 22.06 -25.52
N TRP A 7 -28.19 23.05 -25.30
CA TRP A 7 -28.37 23.68 -24.00
C TRP A 7 -29.84 24.04 -23.75
N VAL A 8 -30.17 24.18 -22.47
CA VAL A 8 -31.43 24.78 -22.01
C VAL A 8 -31.08 25.81 -20.94
N ILE A 9 -31.55 27.05 -21.12
CA ILE A 9 -31.37 28.15 -20.17
C ILE A 9 -32.72 28.44 -19.53
N PHE A 10 -32.76 28.41 -18.21
CA PHE A 10 -33.93 28.77 -17.41
C PHE A 10 -33.74 30.20 -16.88
N ASP A 11 -34.66 31.10 -17.22
CA ASP A 11 -34.68 32.47 -16.72
C ASP A 11 -35.80 32.60 -15.67
N SER A 12 -35.41 32.70 -14.40
CA SER A 12 -36.35 32.86 -13.29
C SER A 12 -37.00 34.24 -13.24
N SER A 13 -36.44 35.26 -13.89
CA SER A 13 -37.02 36.61 -13.93
C SER A 13 -38.10 36.71 -15.02
N LEU A 14 -37.79 36.17 -16.19
CA LEU A 14 -38.73 36.10 -17.32
C LEU A 14 -39.69 34.92 -17.22
N GLN A 15 -39.42 33.96 -16.33
CA GLN A 15 -40.22 32.74 -16.15
C GLN A 15 -40.29 31.88 -17.43
N MET A 16 -39.17 31.84 -18.17
CA MET A 16 -39.05 31.21 -19.49
C MET A 16 -37.93 30.16 -19.48
N ALA A 17 -38.12 29.10 -20.27
CA ALA A 17 -37.07 28.14 -20.63
C ALA A 17 -36.75 28.30 -22.12
N SER A 18 -35.50 28.61 -22.44
CA SER A 18 -34.99 28.72 -23.81
C SER A 18 -34.19 27.47 -24.14
N VAL A 19 -34.56 26.79 -25.22
CA VAL A 19 -33.99 25.52 -25.65
C VAL A 19 -33.24 25.73 -26.96
N ASN A 20 -32.06 25.11 -27.07
CA ASN A 20 -31.32 24.99 -28.31
C ASN A 20 -30.64 23.63 -28.36
N ILE A 21 -31.28 22.68 -29.04
CA ILE A 21 -30.74 21.33 -29.28
C ILE A 21 -30.20 21.29 -30.70
N THR A 22 -28.90 21.06 -30.82
CA THR A 22 -28.19 21.07 -32.10
C THR A 22 -28.17 19.70 -32.77
N GLU A 23 -28.19 18.62 -31.99
CA GLU A 23 -28.09 17.25 -32.50
C GLU A 23 -28.84 16.23 -31.63
N GLY A 24 -29.17 15.08 -32.22
CA GLY A 24 -29.52 13.85 -31.51
C GLY A 24 -30.95 13.73 -30.97
N ALA A 25 -31.74 14.81 -31.00
CA ALA A 25 -33.16 14.78 -30.62
C ALA A 25 -34.07 15.17 -31.81
N CYS A 26 -35.24 14.53 -31.92
CA CYS A 26 -36.10 14.60 -33.11
C CYS A 26 -37.55 14.94 -32.75
N GLY A 27 -38.22 15.70 -33.62
CA GLY A 27 -39.63 16.05 -33.47
C GLY A 27 -39.89 17.03 -32.32
N SER A 28 -41.10 16.95 -31.74
CA SER A 28 -41.42 17.70 -30.53
C SER A 28 -40.61 17.16 -29.35
N LEU A 29 -39.94 18.06 -28.64
CA LEU A 29 -39.05 17.71 -27.55
C LEU A 29 -39.79 17.86 -26.22
N ASN A 30 -39.94 16.76 -25.49
CA ASN A 30 -40.48 16.75 -24.14
C ASN A 30 -39.34 16.63 -23.14
N PHE A 31 -39.20 17.66 -22.32
CA PHE A 31 -38.25 17.73 -21.23
C PHE A 31 -38.92 17.35 -19.91
N SER A 32 -38.12 16.77 -19.02
CA SER A 32 -38.52 16.52 -17.63
C SER A 32 -37.42 16.92 -16.68
N LEU A 33 -37.82 17.40 -15.50
CA LEU A 33 -36.93 17.72 -14.39
C LEU A 33 -37.07 16.66 -13.31
N HIS A 34 -35.94 16.25 -12.74
CA HIS A 34 -35.85 15.21 -11.71
C HIS A 34 -35.07 15.71 -10.50
N GLU A 35 -35.46 15.26 -9.30
CA GLU A 35 -35.02 15.82 -8.02
C GLU A 35 -33.51 15.77 -7.75
N PHE A 36 -32.80 14.81 -8.31
CA PHE A 36 -31.41 14.51 -7.96
C PHE A 36 -30.48 14.79 -9.14
N PRO A 37 -29.30 15.38 -8.92
CA PRO A 37 -28.37 15.70 -10.00
C PRO A 37 -27.72 14.42 -10.55
N VAL A 38 -27.58 14.36 -11.87
CA VAL A 38 -26.95 13.24 -12.55
C VAL A 38 -25.47 13.12 -12.16
N MET A 39 -25.03 11.88 -11.93
CA MET A 39 -23.63 11.54 -11.68
C MET A 39 -22.97 11.03 -12.97
N TYR A 40 -22.12 11.85 -13.56
CA TYR A 40 -21.48 11.63 -14.85
C TYR A 40 -20.50 10.45 -14.85
N GLY A 41 -20.72 9.44 -15.71
CA GLY A 41 -19.85 8.26 -15.85
C GLY A 41 -19.88 7.25 -14.69
N HIS A 42 -20.80 7.42 -13.74
CA HIS A 42 -20.97 6.50 -12.62
C HIS A 42 -21.84 5.28 -12.96
N PHE A 43 -22.76 5.41 -13.91
CA PHE A 43 -23.75 4.38 -14.26
C PHE A 43 -23.84 4.22 -15.78
N LEU A 44 -24.17 3.01 -16.25
CA LEU A 44 -24.41 2.74 -17.67
C LEU A 44 -25.62 3.54 -18.20
N MET A 45 -26.67 3.67 -17.38
CA MET A 45 -27.87 4.45 -17.70
C MET A 45 -28.08 5.52 -16.62
N PRO A 46 -27.32 6.63 -16.69
CA PRO A 46 -27.29 7.63 -15.63
C PRO A 46 -28.62 8.38 -15.48
N CYS A 47 -29.43 8.47 -16.54
CA CYS A 47 -30.69 9.22 -16.58
C CYS A 47 -31.91 8.45 -16.07
N ARG A 48 -31.74 7.23 -15.54
CA ARG A 48 -32.85 6.46 -14.95
C ARG A 48 -33.30 7.09 -13.63
N GLU A 49 -34.61 7.03 -13.36
CA GLU A 49 -35.20 7.56 -12.13
C GLU A 49 -34.54 7.04 -10.84
N THR A 50 -34.05 5.79 -10.83
CA THR A 50 -33.29 5.21 -9.71
C THR A 50 -31.98 5.96 -9.40
N ASN A 51 -31.44 6.69 -10.38
CA ASN A 51 -30.17 7.42 -10.29
C ASN A 51 -30.36 8.94 -10.13
N ILE A 52 -31.44 9.50 -10.71
CA ILE A 52 -31.73 10.95 -10.69
C ILE A 52 -32.99 11.33 -9.89
N GLY A 53 -33.66 10.37 -9.24
CA GLY A 53 -34.85 10.62 -8.43
C GLY A 53 -36.12 10.85 -9.25
N ALA A 54 -37.22 11.04 -8.53
CA ALA A 54 -38.55 11.18 -9.12
C ALA A 54 -38.64 12.40 -10.03
N ARG A 55 -39.54 12.30 -11.02
CA ARG A 55 -39.85 13.41 -11.91
C ARG A 55 -40.72 14.45 -11.20
N VAL A 56 -40.27 15.70 -11.19
CA VAL A 56 -40.96 16.82 -10.52
C VAL A 56 -41.68 17.77 -11.47
N TYR A 57 -41.25 17.84 -12.72
CA TYR A 57 -41.86 18.75 -13.70
C TYR A 57 -41.64 18.28 -15.13
N THR A 58 -42.50 18.70 -16.06
CA THR A 58 -42.38 18.45 -17.50
C THR A 58 -42.76 19.69 -18.30
N PHE A 59 -42.05 19.93 -19.40
CA PHE A 59 -42.42 20.94 -20.39
C PHE A 59 -42.03 20.45 -21.79
N GLY A 60 -42.67 21.00 -22.82
CA GLY A 60 -42.40 20.62 -24.20
C GLY A 60 -42.12 21.84 -25.07
N VAL A 61 -41.32 21.65 -26.10
CA VAL A 61 -41.13 22.62 -27.19
C VAL A 61 -41.44 21.98 -28.53
N SER A 62 -41.85 22.81 -29.48
CA SER A 62 -42.28 22.36 -30.80
C SER A 62 -41.11 22.18 -31.77
N GLN A 63 -40.03 22.93 -31.54
CA GLN A 63 -38.83 23.00 -32.39
C GLN A 63 -37.57 22.78 -31.53
N PRO A 64 -36.44 22.31 -32.13
CA PRO A 64 -35.16 22.18 -31.42
C PRO A 64 -34.60 23.49 -30.86
N THR A 65 -34.99 24.62 -31.47
CA THR A 65 -34.69 25.98 -30.99
C THR A 65 -36.01 26.70 -30.75
N ASP A 66 -36.38 26.87 -29.48
CA ASP A 66 -37.68 27.43 -29.08
C ASP A 66 -37.60 27.97 -27.65
N SER A 67 -38.60 28.75 -27.24
CA SER A 67 -38.74 29.26 -25.87
C SER A 67 -40.15 29.02 -25.35
N VAL A 68 -40.28 28.51 -24.13
CA VAL A 68 -41.56 28.16 -23.52
C VAL A 68 -41.73 28.78 -22.13
N ASN A 69 -42.95 29.19 -21.81
CA ASN A 69 -43.30 29.70 -20.49
C ASN A 69 -43.29 28.56 -19.47
N VAL A 70 -42.54 28.74 -18.39
CA VAL A 70 -42.41 27.78 -17.29
C VAL A 70 -42.72 28.46 -15.95
N SER A 71 -43.65 29.42 -15.92
CA SER A 71 -44.03 30.12 -14.68
C SER A 71 -44.54 29.20 -13.58
N SER A 72 -45.28 28.15 -13.94
CA SER A 72 -45.71 27.12 -12.98
C SER A 72 -44.55 26.34 -12.36
N LEU A 73 -43.43 26.18 -13.07
CA LEU A 73 -42.22 25.54 -12.54
C LEU A 73 -41.63 26.38 -11.40
N PHE A 74 -41.39 27.67 -11.63
CA PHE A 74 -40.78 28.54 -10.61
C PHE A 74 -41.73 28.87 -9.46
N ALA A 75 -43.05 28.78 -9.67
CA ALA A 75 -44.02 28.82 -8.58
C ALA A 75 -43.91 27.59 -7.64
N GLN A 76 -43.55 26.42 -8.17
CA GLN A 76 -43.35 25.18 -7.41
C GLN A 76 -41.93 25.07 -6.84
N MET A 77 -40.91 25.39 -7.63
CA MET A 77 -39.49 25.29 -7.31
C MET A 77 -38.78 26.61 -7.65
N PRO A 78 -38.59 27.50 -6.66
CA PRO A 78 -37.94 28.79 -6.88
C PRO A 78 -36.47 28.70 -7.33
N SER A 79 -35.78 27.60 -7.00
CA SER A 79 -34.44 27.28 -7.50
C SER A 79 -34.46 25.91 -8.17
N LEU A 80 -33.73 25.83 -9.29
CA LEU A 80 -33.54 24.61 -10.08
C LEU A 80 -32.11 24.07 -9.93
N ASP A 81 -31.33 24.55 -8.97
CA ASP A 81 -29.97 24.05 -8.79
C ASP A 81 -29.96 22.58 -8.38
N ASP A 82 -29.03 21.82 -8.97
CA ASP A 82 -28.84 20.39 -8.71
C ASP A 82 -30.06 19.52 -9.05
N VAL A 83 -30.95 19.94 -9.95
CA VAL A 83 -31.94 19.04 -10.56
C VAL A 83 -31.40 18.48 -11.87
N SER A 84 -31.85 17.29 -12.28
CA SER A 84 -31.51 16.75 -13.60
C SER A 84 -32.55 17.15 -14.64
N LEU A 85 -32.11 17.71 -15.75
CA LEU A 85 -32.91 17.89 -16.96
C LEU A 85 -32.75 16.65 -17.84
N VAL A 86 -33.87 16.09 -18.32
CA VAL A 86 -33.90 14.88 -19.13
C VAL A 86 -34.70 15.11 -20.40
N VAL A 87 -34.19 14.59 -21.52
CA VAL A 87 -34.86 14.58 -22.84
C VAL A 87 -34.58 13.25 -23.54
N ALA A 88 -35.54 12.77 -24.34
CA ALA A 88 -35.33 11.58 -25.16
C ALA A 88 -34.56 11.93 -26.44
N ALA A 89 -33.55 11.13 -26.78
CA ALA A 89 -32.90 11.12 -28.07
C ALA A 89 -33.84 10.52 -29.15
N CYS A 90 -33.50 10.69 -30.43
CA CYS A 90 -34.30 10.16 -31.56
C CYS A 90 -34.52 8.64 -31.49
N ASN A 91 -33.59 7.91 -30.89
CA ASN A 91 -33.66 6.45 -30.70
C ASN A 91 -34.38 6.03 -29.41
N GLY A 92 -34.95 6.97 -28.64
CA GLY A 92 -35.65 6.73 -27.39
C GLY A 92 -34.76 6.60 -26.16
N VAL A 93 -33.43 6.65 -26.30
CA VAL A 93 -32.50 6.66 -25.16
C VAL A 93 -32.57 8.02 -24.46
N MET A 94 -32.59 8.02 -23.14
CA MET A 94 -32.66 9.27 -22.35
C MET A 94 -31.29 9.93 -22.25
N ALA A 95 -31.23 11.21 -22.60
CA ALA A 95 -30.10 12.11 -22.35
C ALA A 95 -30.44 12.99 -21.14
N CYS A 96 -29.44 13.28 -20.31
CA CYS A 96 -29.65 14.16 -19.16
C CYS A 96 -28.42 15.01 -18.84
N SER A 97 -28.66 16.10 -18.12
CA SER A 97 -27.65 17.03 -17.62
C SER A 97 -28.10 17.67 -16.32
N VAL A 98 -27.17 18.23 -15.54
CA VAL A 98 -27.47 18.96 -14.30
C VAL A 98 -27.82 20.41 -14.62
N VAL A 99 -28.95 20.89 -14.10
CA VAL A 99 -29.29 22.32 -14.10
C VAL A 99 -28.53 22.99 -12.96
N ARG A 100 -27.80 24.06 -13.28
CA ARG A 100 -26.93 24.77 -12.33
C ARG A 100 -26.81 26.24 -12.68
N GLN A 101 -26.68 27.07 -11.67
CA GLN A 101 -26.16 28.43 -11.80
C GLN A 101 -24.64 28.44 -12.00
N ASP A 102 -24.12 29.52 -12.57
CA ASP A 102 -22.68 29.79 -12.63
C ASP A 102 -22.16 30.31 -11.28
N LYS A 103 -22.24 29.43 -10.26
CA LYS A 103 -21.74 29.68 -8.91
C LYS A 103 -20.95 28.49 -8.42
N MET A 104 -19.97 28.75 -7.56
CA MET A 104 -19.29 27.68 -6.84
C MET A 104 -20.24 27.04 -5.83
N VAL A 105 -20.22 25.70 -5.77
CA VAL A 105 -21.04 24.90 -4.86
C VAL A 105 -20.14 24.26 -3.81
N LYS A 106 -20.45 24.47 -2.53
CA LYS A 106 -19.87 23.70 -1.42
C LYS A 106 -20.69 22.46 -1.19
N THR A 107 -20.02 21.32 -1.00
CA THR A 107 -20.65 20.03 -0.72
C THR A 107 -20.14 19.49 0.62
N TRP A 108 -21.06 19.02 1.45
CA TRP A 108 -20.77 18.24 2.64
C TRP A 108 -21.43 16.87 2.57
N GLN A 109 -20.92 15.91 3.31
CA GLN A 109 -21.37 14.53 3.36
C GLN A 109 -21.49 14.06 4.79
N ALA A 110 -22.61 13.42 5.09
CA ALA A 110 -22.79 12.56 6.26
C ALA A 110 -23.14 11.15 5.76
N ARG A 111 -22.45 10.14 6.30
CA ARG A 111 -22.60 8.74 5.89
C ARG A 111 -23.10 7.89 7.04
N PHE A 112 -24.18 7.15 6.77
CA PHE A 112 -24.80 6.23 7.72
C PHE A 112 -24.55 4.79 7.30
N PHE A 113 -24.43 3.91 8.29
CA PHE A 113 -24.05 2.50 8.06
C PHE A 113 -24.95 1.49 8.79
N GLU A 114 -25.85 1.95 9.66
CA GLU A 114 -26.73 1.07 10.44
C GLU A 114 -28.03 0.78 9.66
N ARG A 115 -29.11 0.44 10.38
CA ARG A 115 -30.44 0.08 9.84
C ARG A 115 -30.90 0.91 8.63
N VAL A 116 -30.59 2.21 8.61
CA VAL A 116 -30.69 3.05 7.41
C VAL A 116 -29.27 3.50 7.06
N ALA A 117 -28.79 3.09 5.90
CA ALA A 117 -27.42 3.29 5.45
C ALA A 117 -27.37 4.07 4.12
N GLY A 118 -26.23 4.69 3.85
CA GLY A 118 -25.99 5.49 2.64
C GLY A 118 -25.60 6.93 2.96
N ASP A 119 -25.57 7.74 1.91
CA ASP A 119 -25.09 9.11 1.98
C ASP A 119 -26.23 10.13 2.06
N VAL A 120 -26.03 11.12 2.93
CA VAL A 120 -26.74 12.41 2.96
C VAL A 120 -25.73 13.49 2.56
N LEU A 121 -25.99 14.14 1.42
CA LEU A 121 -25.17 15.19 0.84
C LEU A 121 -25.87 16.53 1.04
N ILE A 122 -25.13 17.52 1.51
CA ILE A 122 -25.61 18.89 1.69
C ILE A 122 -24.88 19.75 0.68
N ARG A 123 -25.60 20.49 -0.15
CA ARG A 123 -25.01 21.36 -1.17
C ARG A 123 -25.50 22.78 -1.00
N GLN A 124 -24.59 23.74 -1.02
CA GLN A 124 -24.90 25.17 -0.88
C GLN A 124 -24.15 25.96 -1.95
N ASN A 125 -24.84 26.87 -2.63
CA ASN A 125 -24.18 27.79 -3.55
C ASN A 125 -23.50 28.89 -2.72
N MET A 126 -22.28 29.25 -3.09
CA MET A 126 -21.54 30.30 -2.41
C MET A 126 -22.31 31.62 -2.45
N GLY A 127 -22.51 32.22 -1.27
CA GLY A 127 -23.25 33.48 -1.09
C GLY A 127 -24.76 33.31 -0.84
N GLU A 128 -25.29 32.09 -0.87
CA GLU A 128 -26.70 31.81 -0.56
C GLU A 128 -26.86 31.20 0.84
N THR A 129 -27.99 31.48 1.49
CA THR A 129 -28.36 30.87 2.78
C THR A 129 -29.04 29.52 2.59
N SER A 130 -29.62 29.27 1.41
CA SER A 130 -30.31 28.02 1.10
C SER A 130 -29.33 26.90 0.78
N ALA A 131 -29.69 25.67 1.17
CA ALA A 131 -28.95 24.46 0.86
C ALA A 131 -29.90 23.35 0.41
N ARG A 132 -29.41 22.46 -0.45
CA ARG A 132 -30.11 21.24 -0.88
C ARG A 132 -29.57 20.07 -0.08
N VAL A 133 -30.46 19.30 0.52
CA VAL A 133 -30.15 18.04 1.18
C VAL A 133 -30.57 16.92 0.24
N LEU A 134 -29.58 16.25 -0.31
CA LEU A 134 -29.73 15.15 -1.25
C LEU A 134 -29.40 13.85 -0.53
N SER A 135 -30.15 12.78 -0.75
CA SER A 135 -29.83 11.50 -0.13
C SER A 135 -30.09 10.29 -1.02
N SER A 136 -29.39 9.21 -0.66
CA SER A 136 -29.53 7.89 -1.25
C SER A 136 -29.59 6.82 -0.16
N LEU A 137 -30.40 7.09 0.85
CA LEU A 137 -30.55 6.22 2.01
C LEU A 137 -31.31 4.94 1.63
N VAL A 138 -30.86 3.82 2.18
CA VAL A 138 -31.44 2.50 1.97
C VAL A 138 -31.65 1.83 3.32
N SER A 139 -32.79 1.18 3.50
CA SER A 139 -33.05 0.32 4.65
C SER A 139 -32.33 -1.01 4.45
N ILE A 140 -31.44 -1.37 5.38
CA ILE A 140 -30.57 -2.57 5.27
C ILE A 140 -30.82 -3.63 6.36
N GLN A 141 -31.75 -3.39 7.29
CA GLN A 141 -32.09 -4.32 8.37
C GLN A 141 -33.61 -4.35 8.67
N GLY A 142 -34.16 -5.56 8.77
CA GLY A 142 -35.51 -5.83 9.30
C GLY A 142 -36.60 -6.12 8.25
N SER A 143 -37.68 -6.76 8.68
CA SER A 143 -38.82 -7.15 7.83
C SER A 143 -39.77 -6.00 7.46
N ALA A 144 -39.66 -4.85 8.12
CA ALA A 144 -40.47 -3.66 7.86
C ALA A 144 -39.67 -2.65 7.03
N SER A 145 -40.12 -2.38 5.80
CA SER A 145 -39.49 -1.39 4.92
C SER A 145 -39.65 0.01 5.49
N ILE A 146 -38.54 0.64 5.90
CA ILE A 146 -38.51 2.07 6.21
C ILE A 146 -38.56 2.81 4.88
N THR A 147 -39.64 3.52 4.60
CA THR A 147 -39.83 4.28 3.35
C THR A 147 -39.51 5.76 3.50
N SER A 148 -39.50 6.27 4.73
CA SER A 148 -39.17 7.66 5.05
C SER A 148 -38.53 7.77 6.43
N ILE A 149 -37.61 8.73 6.60
CA ILE A 149 -36.92 8.97 7.86
C ILE A 149 -36.75 10.46 8.14
N ASN A 150 -36.93 10.83 9.41
CA ASN A 150 -36.73 12.20 9.85
C ASN A 150 -35.24 12.49 10.04
N VAL A 151 -34.78 13.60 9.44
CA VAL A 151 -33.41 14.07 9.50
C VAL A 151 -33.34 15.37 10.29
N SER A 152 -32.37 15.46 11.19
CA SER A 152 -32.03 16.68 11.91
C SER A 152 -30.53 16.93 11.88
N PHE A 153 -30.14 18.19 11.90
CA PHE A 153 -28.74 18.60 12.06
C PHE A 153 -28.52 19.18 13.45
N ILE A 154 -27.31 19.05 13.96
CA ILE A 154 -26.93 19.62 15.26
C ILE A 154 -25.53 20.23 15.20
N GLN A 155 -25.42 21.41 15.79
CA GLN A 155 -24.14 22.04 16.10
C GLN A 155 -23.68 21.53 17.46
N SER A 156 -22.49 20.96 17.54
CA SER A 156 -21.96 20.41 18.79
C SER A 156 -20.43 20.43 18.79
N SER A 157 -19.85 20.61 19.98
CA SER A 157 -18.42 20.46 20.24
C SER A 157 -18.00 18.99 20.47
N ALA A 158 -18.94 18.05 20.48
CA ALA A 158 -18.66 16.62 20.63
C ALA A 158 -17.58 16.16 19.64
N SER A 159 -16.73 15.23 20.10
CA SER A 159 -15.61 14.74 19.31
C SER A 159 -16.09 13.72 18.25
N ASP A 160 -17.09 12.92 18.61
CA ASP A 160 -17.70 11.90 17.78
C ASP A 160 -19.21 11.71 18.07
N CYS A 161 -19.81 10.73 17.41
CA CYS A 161 -21.22 10.41 17.56
C CYS A 161 -21.58 9.77 18.90
N ALA A 162 -20.68 9.02 19.54
CA ALA A 162 -20.94 8.40 20.84
C ALA A 162 -21.00 9.50 21.92
N ASP A 163 -20.03 10.41 21.92
CA ASP A 163 -20.01 11.60 22.78
C ASP A 163 -21.25 12.46 22.57
N LEU A 164 -21.62 12.71 21.30
CA LEU A 164 -22.81 13.49 20.97
C LEU A 164 -24.07 12.86 21.55
N LEU A 165 -24.32 11.58 21.28
CA LEU A 165 -25.55 10.91 21.69
C LEU A 165 -25.70 10.84 23.22
N ASN A 166 -24.59 10.82 23.96
CA ASN A 166 -24.59 10.86 25.43
C ASN A 166 -24.93 12.24 26.02
N GLN A 167 -24.65 13.32 25.30
CA GLN A 167 -24.77 14.71 25.79
C GLN A 167 -25.85 15.51 25.03
N MET A 168 -26.59 14.88 24.13
CA MET A 168 -27.48 15.54 23.20
C MET A 168 -28.69 16.18 23.91
N ASP A 169 -28.78 17.51 23.84
CA ASP A 169 -30.01 18.24 24.12
C ASP A 169 -30.88 18.30 22.86
N GLN A 170 -32.02 17.60 22.89
CA GLN A 170 -32.98 17.57 21.78
C GLN A 170 -33.53 18.95 21.41
N SER A 171 -33.48 19.94 22.32
CA SER A 171 -33.94 21.31 22.04
C SER A 171 -33.05 22.05 21.03
N THR A 172 -31.81 21.59 20.84
CA THR A 172 -30.81 22.20 19.94
C THR A 172 -30.82 21.60 18.53
N LEU A 173 -31.73 20.64 18.27
CA LEU A 173 -31.87 20.01 16.96
C LEU A 173 -32.48 20.99 15.95
N SER A 174 -31.80 21.16 14.83
CA SER A 174 -32.33 21.84 13.65
C SER A 174 -33.02 20.82 12.75
N PRO A 175 -34.36 20.72 12.75
CA PRO A 175 -35.06 19.78 11.90
C PRO A 175 -34.82 20.14 10.43
N VAL A 176 -34.46 19.14 9.62
CA VAL A 176 -34.37 19.29 8.16
C VAL A 176 -35.72 18.98 7.57
N GLY A 177 -36.15 17.72 7.67
CA GLY A 177 -37.36 17.22 7.06
C GLY A 177 -37.35 15.69 6.99
N ASN A 178 -38.31 15.14 6.25
CA ASN A 178 -38.38 13.71 5.99
C ASN A 178 -37.71 13.41 4.64
N LEU A 179 -36.75 12.51 4.63
CA LEU A 179 -36.12 11.99 3.41
C LEU A 179 -36.69 10.62 3.07
N ASN A 180 -36.84 10.33 1.78
CA ASN A 180 -37.24 9.01 1.32
C ASN A 180 -36.10 8.00 1.54
N VAL A 181 -36.48 6.79 1.93
CA VAL A 181 -35.55 5.67 2.15
C VAL A 181 -35.93 4.56 1.18
N GLY A 182 -34.97 4.15 0.36
CA GLY A 182 -35.13 3.03 -0.55
C GLY A 182 -35.06 1.67 0.16
N SER A 183 -35.41 0.62 -0.57
CA SER A 183 -35.12 -0.76 -0.16
C SER A 183 -33.83 -1.26 -0.82
N GLN A 184 -33.32 -2.41 -0.38
CA GLN A 184 -32.12 -3.00 -0.97
C GLN A 184 -32.29 -3.30 -2.48
N ASP A 185 -33.52 -3.60 -2.91
CA ASP A 185 -33.84 -3.88 -4.31
C ASP A 185 -34.27 -2.64 -5.10
N GLN A 186 -34.85 -1.64 -4.44
CA GLN A 186 -35.31 -0.40 -5.04
C GLN A 186 -34.68 0.80 -4.32
N PRO A 187 -33.44 1.17 -4.67
CA PRO A 187 -32.82 2.37 -4.14
C PRO A 187 -33.58 3.60 -4.61
N VAL A 188 -33.74 4.58 -3.72
CA VAL A 188 -34.47 5.83 -3.97
C VAL A 188 -33.54 7.00 -3.76
N LYS A 189 -33.66 8.01 -4.62
CA LYS A 189 -33.04 9.33 -4.41
C LYS A 189 -34.07 10.26 -3.79
N SER A 190 -33.64 11.07 -2.83
CA SER A 190 -34.50 12.05 -2.17
C SER A 190 -33.84 13.42 -2.18
N ARG A 191 -34.66 14.46 -2.33
CA ARG A 191 -34.25 15.85 -2.16
C ARG A 191 -35.08 16.53 -1.08
N TYR A 192 -34.45 17.45 -0.35
CA TYR A 192 -35.12 18.39 0.53
C TYR A 192 -34.36 19.72 0.56
N ASP A 193 -35.05 20.83 0.32
CA ASP A 193 -34.42 22.16 0.27
C ASP A 193 -34.61 22.91 1.60
N VAL A 194 -33.51 23.39 2.16
CA VAL A 194 -33.45 24.15 3.42
C VAL A 194 -33.18 25.60 3.10
N THR A 195 -33.98 26.54 3.60
CA THR A 195 -33.88 27.96 3.25
C THR A 195 -32.78 28.72 4.02
N ASN A 196 -32.50 28.31 5.26
CA ASN A 196 -31.51 28.93 6.15
C ASN A 196 -30.58 27.87 6.75
N PHE A 197 -29.61 27.42 5.96
CA PHE A 197 -28.64 26.42 6.39
C PHE A 197 -27.52 27.05 7.23
N ASN A 198 -27.39 26.59 8.47
CA ASN A 198 -26.27 26.93 9.33
C ASN A 198 -25.07 26.04 9.02
N THR A 199 -23.99 26.61 8.51
CA THR A 199 -22.76 25.87 8.17
C THR A 199 -21.95 25.40 9.39
N ALA A 200 -22.31 25.82 10.60
CA ALA A 200 -21.68 25.38 11.85
C ALA A 200 -22.18 24.00 12.33
N VAL A 201 -23.16 23.39 11.66
CA VAL A 201 -23.61 22.03 12.00
C VAL A 201 -22.48 21.02 11.78
N ARG A 202 -22.32 20.08 12.71
CA ARG A 202 -21.24 19.07 12.67
C ARG A 202 -21.74 17.65 12.55
N PHE A 203 -23.01 17.39 12.88
CA PHE A 203 -23.58 16.06 12.85
C PHE A 203 -24.97 16.06 12.21
N ALA A 204 -25.26 14.96 11.52
CA ALA A 204 -26.58 14.60 11.02
C ALA A 204 -27.13 13.44 11.84
N LEU A 205 -28.42 13.49 12.12
CA LEU A 205 -29.13 12.53 12.96
C LEU A 205 -30.33 11.98 12.20
N LEU A 206 -30.47 10.65 12.19
CA LEU A 206 -31.64 9.94 11.71
C LEU A 206 -32.45 9.45 12.91
N LYS A 207 -33.73 9.81 12.97
CA LYS A 207 -34.62 9.35 14.06
C LYS A 207 -35.50 8.20 13.61
N PHE A 208 -35.42 7.07 14.31
CA PHE A 208 -36.28 5.90 14.08
C PHE A 208 -36.69 5.23 15.40
N ASN A 209 -37.99 4.96 15.58
CA ASN A 209 -38.55 4.36 16.81
C ASN A 209 -38.04 5.02 18.12
N GLY A 210 -37.92 6.34 18.13
CA GLY A 210 -37.45 7.11 19.29
C GLY A 210 -35.94 7.05 19.55
N LYS A 211 -35.15 6.33 18.73
CA LYS A 211 -33.70 6.29 18.79
C LYS A 211 -33.08 7.11 17.67
N TYR A 212 -31.89 7.65 17.93
CA TYR A 212 -31.11 8.42 16.97
C TYR A 212 -29.88 7.63 16.52
N THR A 213 -29.67 7.55 15.21
CA THR A 213 -28.38 7.18 14.62
C THR A 213 -27.68 8.47 14.19
N CYS A 214 -26.38 8.57 14.42
CA CYS A 214 -25.59 9.77 14.16
C CYS A 214 -24.54 9.53 13.07
N ALA A 215 -24.28 10.57 12.27
CA ALA A 215 -23.13 10.64 11.38
C ALA A 215 -22.49 12.03 11.43
N MET A 216 -21.16 12.10 11.35
CA MET A 216 -20.45 13.37 11.21
C MET A 216 -20.66 13.96 9.82
N ILE A 217 -20.94 15.27 9.76
CA ILE A 217 -20.96 16.04 8.52
C ILE A 217 -19.52 16.49 8.24
N ARG A 218 -19.00 16.12 7.06
CA ARG A 218 -17.66 16.46 6.60
C ARG A 218 -17.72 17.19 5.27
N THR A 219 -16.83 18.16 5.05
CA THR A 219 -16.67 18.76 3.73
C THR A 219 -16.23 17.70 2.74
N MET A 220 -16.89 17.65 1.58
CA MET A 220 -16.46 16.86 0.44
C MET A 220 -15.52 17.73 -0.39
N GLU A 221 -14.22 17.54 -0.18
CA GLU A 221 -13.20 18.23 -0.97
C GLU A 221 -13.22 17.76 -2.43
N GLY A 222 -13.05 18.72 -3.35
CA GLY A 222 -12.85 18.41 -4.76
C GLY A 222 -11.57 17.59 -4.95
N LYS A 223 -11.57 16.68 -5.93
CA LYS A 223 -10.40 15.87 -6.26
C LYS A 223 -9.62 16.56 -7.37
N LYS A 224 -8.34 16.85 -7.12
CA LYS A 224 -7.36 17.21 -8.14
C LYS A 224 -6.23 16.17 -8.13
N VAL A 225 -6.03 15.48 -9.25
CA VAL A 225 -5.01 14.44 -9.40
C VAL A 225 -4.20 14.67 -10.66
N SER A 226 -3.03 14.04 -10.74
CA SER A 226 -2.19 14.10 -11.93
C SER A 226 -1.47 12.79 -12.21
N ALA A 227 -1.17 12.56 -13.48
CA ALA A 227 -0.23 11.57 -13.95
C ALA A 227 0.95 12.32 -14.59
N ARG A 228 2.15 12.20 -14.00
CA ARG A 228 3.36 12.86 -14.50
C ARG A 228 4.10 11.91 -15.45
N VAL A 229 4.20 12.32 -16.71
CA VAL A 229 4.96 11.61 -17.74
C VAL A 229 6.42 12.03 -17.61
N ASP A 230 7.30 11.04 -17.43
CA ASP A 230 8.74 11.25 -17.30
C ASP A 230 9.46 9.95 -17.70
N MET A 231 9.39 9.63 -19.00
CA MET A 231 9.84 8.33 -19.54
C MET A 231 10.27 8.47 -21.01
N LYS A 232 11.34 7.77 -21.42
CA LYS A 232 11.86 7.74 -22.81
C LYS A 232 12.02 9.12 -23.46
N GLY A 233 12.48 10.10 -22.69
CA GLY A 233 12.65 11.49 -23.12
C GLY A 233 11.38 12.33 -23.08
N ALA A 234 10.18 11.72 -23.14
CA ALA A 234 8.92 12.45 -23.04
C ALA A 234 8.66 12.91 -21.60
N ARG A 235 8.24 14.17 -21.45
CA ARG A 235 8.01 14.79 -20.14
C ARG A 235 6.67 15.52 -20.11
N GLY A 236 6.15 15.78 -18.91
CA GLY A 236 4.95 16.58 -18.71
C GLY A 236 3.94 15.94 -17.78
N TYR A 237 2.66 16.27 -17.95
CA TYR A 237 1.58 15.74 -17.11
C TYR A 237 0.21 15.80 -17.77
N PHE A 238 -0.67 14.94 -17.27
CA PHE A 238 -2.11 15.08 -17.34
C PHE A 238 -2.62 15.45 -15.94
N SER A 239 -3.43 16.49 -15.80
CA SER A 239 -4.08 16.87 -14.55
C SER A 239 -5.59 16.80 -14.72
N PHE A 240 -6.27 16.24 -13.71
CA PHE A 240 -7.71 16.06 -13.69
C PHE A 240 -8.27 16.75 -12.44
N SER A 241 -9.36 17.50 -12.57
CA SER A 241 -10.06 18.15 -11.46
C SER A 241 -11.55 17.90 -11.54
N GLN A 242 -12.16 17.47 -10.44
CA GLN A 242 -13.60 17.31 -10.32
C GLN A 242 -14.04 17.78 -8.93
N ARG A 243 -14.96 18.75 -8.88
CA ARG A 243 -15.37 19.40 -7.62
C ARG A 243 -16.27 18.52 -6.76
N SER A 244 -17.12 17.72 -7.38
CA SER A 244 -18.00 16.75 -6.72
C SER A 244 -18.41 15.66 -7.73
N PRO A 245 -19.04 14.55 -7.29
CA PRO A 245 -19.53 13.51 -8.20
C PRO A 245 -20.59 13.98 -9.21
N PHE A 246 -21.12 15.20 -9.05
CA PHE A 246 -22.12 15.82 -9.91
C PHE A 246 -21.54 16.85 -10.88
N ASP A 247 -20.25 17.17 -10.73
CA ASP A 247 -19.53 18.07 -11.63
C ASP A 247 -18.84 17.27 -12.74
N VAL A 248 -18.59 17.93 -13.86
CA VAL A 248 -17.75 17.42 -14.93
C VAL A 248 -16.28 17.39 -14.51
N THR A 249 -15.47 16.59 -15.20
CA THR A 249 -14.03 16.54 -14.97
C THR A 249 -13.32 17.50 -15.92
N GLU A 250 -12.56 18.44 -15.36
CA GLU A 250 -11.67 19.31 -16.12
C GLU A 250 -10.32 18.62 -16.28
N ILE A 251 -9.75 18.67 -17.48
CA ILE A 251 -8.48 18.04 -17.84
C ILE A 251 -7.53 19.11 -18.35
N TRP A 252 -6.29 19.13 -17.85
CA TRP A 252 -5.19 19.92 -18.39
C TRP A 252 -4.06 18.99 -18.82
N VAL A 253 -3.57 19.17 -20.03
CA VAL A 253 -2.48 18.38 -20.60
C VAL A 253 -1.35 19.32 -20.94
N ASN A 254 -0.14 18.98 -20.52
CA ASN A 254 1.08 19.68 -20.93
C ASN A 254 2.16 18.61 -21.10
N LEU A 255 2.57 18.35 -22.33
CA LEU A 255 3.54 17.34 -22.72
C LEU A 255 4.62 17.98 -23.57
N THR A 256 5.85 17.56 -23.38
CA THR A 256 7.00 18.02 -24.15
C THR A 256 7.88 16.86 -24.58
N ASN A 257 8.67 17.10 -25.63
CA ASN A 257 9.63 16.13 -26.16
C ASN A 257 9.02 14.77 -26.50
N LEU A 258 7.84 14.78 -27.14
CA LEU A 258 7.18 13.58 -27.67
C LEU A 258 7.86 13.07 -28.95
N GLU A 259 8.72 13.88 -29.59
CA GLU A 259 9.45 13.55 -30.82
C GLU A 259 8.54 13.07 -31.96
N SER A 260 7.30 13.55 -32.03
CA SER A 260 6.27 13.07 -32.97
C SER A 260 5.93 11.57 -32.84
N GLN A 261 6.33 10.93 -31.74
CA GLN A 261 6.08 9.52 -31.45
C GLN A 261 4.78 9.30 -30.68
N GLY A 262 4.10 10.37 -30.24
CA GLY A 262 2.78 10.28 -29.60
C GLY A 262 1.66 9.98 -30.61
N GLY A 263 0.68 9.19 -30.20
CA GLY A 263 -0.52 8.84 -30.96
C GLY A 263 -1.76 8.88 -30.06
N PRO A 264 -2.55 7.79 -29.97
CA PRO A 264 -3.65 7.67 -29.02
C PRO A 264 -3.19 7.71 -27.56
N TYR A 265 -4.07 8.11 -26.64
CA TYR A 265 -3.81 8.13 -25.20
C TYR A 265 -5.06 7.80 -24.40
N HIS A 266 -4.91 6.94 -23.40
CA HIS A 266 -6.02 6.37 -22.64
C HIS A 266 -5.71 6.19 -21.15
N VAL A 267 -6.74 6.25 -20.32
CA VAL A 267 -6.65 5.74 -18.94
C VAL A 267 -6.70 4.22 -18.99
N HIS A 268 -5.74 3.56 -18.35
CA HIS A 268 -5.61 2.11 -18.27
C HIS A 268 -6.05 1.59 -16.89
N GLN A 269 -6.11 0.27 -16.72
CA GLN A 269 -6.71 -0.35 -15.54
C GLN A 269 -5.87 -0.24 -14.27
N PHE A 270 -4.55 -0.44 -14.36
CA PHE A 270 -3.68 -0.63 -13.19
C PHE A 270 -2.64 0.48 -13.05
N PRO A 271 -2.21 0.83 -11.82
CA PRO A 271 -1.06 1.71 -11.60
C PRO A 271 0.23 1.07 -12.12
N LEU A 272 1.27 1.87 -12.37
CA LEU A 272 2.57 1.36 -12.78
C LEU A 272 3.25 0.60 -11.62
N PRO A 273 3.90 -0.54 -11.89
CA PRO A 273 4.82 -1.14 -10.93
C PRO A 273 6.12 -0.33 -10.83
N GLN A 274 6.92 -0.64 -9.81
CA GLN A 274 8.31 -0.22 -9.75
C GLN A 274 9.15 -1.02 -10.75
N MET A 275 10.10 -0.38 -11.43
CA MET A 275 11.03 -1.07 -12.33
C MET A 275 12.02 -1.92 -11.54
N MET A 276 12.04 -3.22 -11.82
CA MET A 276 12.87 -4.20 -11.11
C MET A 276 14.08 -4.65 -11.95
N SER A 277 13.92 -4.80 -13.27
CA SER A 277 14.94 -5.34 -14.16
C SER A 277 15.02 -4.62 -15.53
N THR A 278 16.12 -4.81 -16.26
CA THR A 278 16.47 -4.08 -17.50
C THR A 278 15.63 -4.43 -18.73
N GLY A 279 14.82 -5.49 -18.67
CA GLY A 279 13.92 -5.92 -19.74
C GLY A 279 12.44 -5.67 -19.44
N GLU A 280 12.12 -5.09 -18.28
CA GLU A 280 10.73 -4.92 -17.86
C GLU A 280 10.02 -3.83 -18.67
N GLY A 281 8.98 -4.22 -19.42
CA GLY A 281 8.08 -3.26 -20.05
C GLY A 281 7.15 -2.63 -19.03
N LEU A 282 7.52 -1.50 -18.42
CA LEU A 282 6.69 -0.80 -17.42
C LEU A 282 5.26 -0.51 -17.92
N CYS A 283 5.12 -0.15 -19.18
CA CYS A 283 3.82 0.12 -19.80
C CYS A 283 3.17 -1.13 -20.41
N SER A 284 3.73 -2.32 -20.27
CA SER A 284 3.22 -3.55 -20.88
C SER A 284 1.79 -3.89 -20.45
N ASN A 285 1.13 -4.76 -21.21
CA ASN A 285 -0.24 -5.19 -20.89
C ASN A 285 -0.34 -5.83 -19.50
N ASP A 286 0.64 -6.63 -19.12
CA ASP A 286 0.67 -7.26 -17.81
C ASP A 286 0.84 -6.25 -16.67
N ASN A 287 1.47 -5.09 -16.93
CA ASN A 287 1.72 -4.08 -15.92
C ASN A 287 0.57 -3.07 -15.74
N VAL A 288 0.05 -2.49 -16.82
CA VAL A 288 -1.01 -1.45 -16.71
C VAL A 288 -2.40 -1.92 -17.15
N GLY A 289 -2.53 -3.13 -17.68
CA GLY A 289 -3.80 -3.68 -18.15
C GLY A 289 -4.32 -3.03 -19.43
N GLY A 290 -5.55 -3.34 -19.82
CA GLY A 290 -6.23 -2.72 -20.97
C GLY A 290 -6.77 -1.31 -20.65
N HIS A 291 -7.54 -0.74 -21.58
CA HIS A 291 -8.22 0.54 -21.36
C HIS A 291 -9.22 0.41 -20.20
N TRP A 292 -9.48 1.54 -19.53
CA TRP A 292 -10.51 1.63 -18.51
C TRP A 292 -11.90 1.67 -19.16
N ASN A 293 -12.56 0.51 -19.21
CA ASN A 293 -13.86 0.32 -19.85
C ASN A 293 -14.86 -0.40 -18.90
N PRO A 294 -15.34 0.28 -17.83
CA PRO A 294 -16.24 -0.33 -16.84
C PRO A 294 -17.60 -0.75 -17.39
N PHE A 295 -17.98 -0.20 -18.54
CA PHE A 295 -19.27 -0.46 -19.19
C PHE A 295 -19.18 -1.51 -20.30
N ASN A 296 -18.00 -2.08 -20.55
CA ASN A 296 -17.73 -3.05 -21.60
C ASN A 296 -18.19 -2.56 -23.00
N MET A 297 -17.95 -1.30 -23.32
CA MET A 297 -18.21 -0.72 -24.63
C MET A 297 -17.45 -1.52 -25.70
N ASN A 298 -18.13 -1.91 -26.78
CA ASN A 298 -17.52 -2.66 -27.87
C ASN A 298 -16.87 -1.70 -28.87
N THR A 299 -15.55 -1.51 -28.78
CA THR A 299 -14.79 -0.62 -29.67
C THR A 299 -14.69 -1.12 -31.11
N SER A 300 -15.03 -2.39 -31.36
CA SER A 300 -15.10 -2.96 -32.72
C SER A 300 -16.45 -2.76 -33.39
N ASP A 301 -17.46 -2.27 -32.66
CA ASP A 301 -18.77 -1.93 -33.23
C ASP A 301 -18.59 -0.79 -34.26
N PRO A 302 -19.13 -0.91 -35.49
CA PRO A 302 -19.10 0.18 -36.46
C PRO A 302 -19.73 1.50 -35.97
N ALA A 303 -20.63 1.43 -34.99
CA ALA A 303 -21.26 2.59 -34.36
C ALA A 303 -20.38 3.25 -33.28
N TYR A 304 -19.29 2.61 -32.84
CA TYR A 304 -18.35 3.23 -31.90
C TYR A 304 -17.68 4.45 -32.56
N PRO A 305 -17.78 5.66 -31.97
CA PRO A 305 -17.22 6.86 -32.60
C PRO A 305 -15.69 6.79 -32.67
N LYS A 306 -15.11 7.15 -33.83
CA LYS A 306 -13.66 7.00 -34.12
C LYS A 306 -12.83 8.27 -33.90
N GLY A 307 -13.45 9.32 -33.40
CA GLY A 307 -12.82 10.61 -33.16
C GLY A 307 -13.78 11.56 -32.45
N PRO A 308 -13.35 12.80 -32.19
CA PRO A 308 -14.14 13.77 -31.43
C PRO A 308 -15.46 14.11 -32.12
N GLY A 309 -16.44 14.55 -31.33
CA GLY A 309 -17.70 15.08 -31.83
C GLY A 309 -18.94 14.30 -31.40
N ALA A 310 -18.81 13.07 -30.90
CA ALA A 310 -19.93 12.36 -30.26
C ALA A 310 -20.00 12.70 -28.76
N THR A 311 -21.12 12.36 -28.10
CA THR A 311 -21.25 12.57 -26.66
C THR A 311 -20.37 11.59 -25.88
N HIS A 312 -19.75 12.04 -24.78
CA HIS A 312 -18.66 11.29 -24.13
C HIS A 312 -19.07 9.94 -23.51
N ASP A 313 -20.37 9.74 -23.27
CA ASP A 313 -20.96 8.47 -22.82
C ASP A 313 -20.95 7.36 -23.89
N MET A 314 -20.71 7.71 -25.15
CA MET A 314 -20.60 6.75 -26.27
C MET A 314 -19.20 6.11 -26.39
N TYR A 315 -18.23 6.55 -25.61
CA TYR A 315 -16.86 6.04 -25.62
C TYR A 315 -16.57 5.19 -24.39
N GLU A 316 -15.50 4.39 -24.44
CA GLU A 316 -14.92 3.85 -23.21
C GLU A 316 -14.59 5.01 -22.25
N VAL A 317 -14.77 4.80 -20.94
CA VAL A 317 -14.51 5.85 -19.93
C VAL A 317 -13.08 6.38 -20.06
N GLY A 318 -12.12 5.48 -20.24
CA GLY A 318 -10.70 5.82 -20.39
C GLY A 318 -10.27 6.27 -21.80
N ASP A 319 -11.13 6.26 -22.82
CA ASP A 319 -10.74 6.65 -24.18
C ASP A 319 -10.72 8.17 -24.35
N LEU A 320 -9.61 8.80 -23.98
CA LEU A 320 -9.46 10.26 -24.04
C LEU A 320 -9.17 10.74 -25.45
N SER A 321 -8.40 10.00 -26.23
CA SER A 321 -7.98 10.46 -27.55
C SER A 321 -9.12 10.47 -28.57
N SER A 322 -10.06 9.52 -28.50
CA SER A 322 -11.27 9.59 -29.34
C SER A 322 -12.22 10.70 -28.90
N LYS A 323 -12.19 11.13 -27.64
CA LYS A 323 -13.01 12.26 -27.15
C LYS A 323 -12.38 13.62 -27.48
N HIS A 324 -11.06 13.74 -27.31
CA HIS A 324 -10.36 15.04 -27.24
C HIS A 324 -9.29 15.25 -28.33
N GLY A 325 -9.07 14.27 -29.22
CA GLY A 325 -8.11 14.32 -30.33
C GLY A 325 -6.81 13.57 -30.04
N LEU A 326 -6.03 13.28 -31.10
CA LEU A 326 -4.78 12.51 -31.05
C LEU A 326 -3.54 13.40 -30.80
N LEU A 327 -2.43 12.79 -30.38
CA LEU A 327 -1.11 13.44 -30.25
C LEU A 327 -0.22 13.29 -31.49
N THR A 328 -0.74 12.74 -32.58
CA THR A 328 0.03 12.42 -33.80
C THR A 328 0.75 13.64 -34.36
N GLY A 329 2.06 13.53 -34.53
CA GLY A 329 2.91 14.59 -35.09
C GLY A 329 3.25 15.73 -34.13
N ALA A 330 2.81 15.67 -32.86
CA ALA A 330 3.17 16.66 -31.86
C ALA A 330 4.57 16.39 -31.30
N ASN A 331 5.39 17.43 -31.19
CA ASN A 331 6.58 17.40 -30.33
C ASN A 331 6.23 17.86 -28.91
N ASP A 332 5.49 18.95 -28.82
CA ASP A 332 4.95 19.49 -27.58
C ASP A 332 3.44 19.63 -27.74
N PHE A 333 2.70 19.45 -26.65
CA PHE A 333 1.23 19.48 -26.66
C PHE A 333 0.71 20.11 -25.36
N GLU A 334 -0.11 21.15 -25.51
CA GLU A 334 -0.80 21.81 -24.41
C GLU A 334 -2.27 22.01 -24.74
N ALA A 335 -3.15 21.53 -23.88
CA ALA A 335 -4.59 21.62 -24.08
C ALA A 335 -5.38 21.57 -22.77
N SER A 336 -6.62 22.05 -22.80
CA SER A 336 -7.58 21.91 -21.71
C SER A 336 -8.90 21.37 -22.24
N PHE A 337 -9.49 20.41 -21.53
CA PHE A 337 -10.73 19.74 -21.91
C PHE A 337 -11.72 19.68 -20.75
N THR A 338 -12.99 19.50 -21.08
CA THR A 338 -14.05 19.13 -20.13
C THR A 338 -14.58 17.76 -20.51
N ASP A 339 -14.67 16.83 -19.56
CA ASP A 339 -15.15 15.47 -19.79
C ASP A 339 -16.36 15.13 -18.91
N TYR A 340 -17.46 14.74 -19.56
CA TYR A 340 -18.74 14.34 -18.95
C TYR A 340 -18.83 12.82 -18.66
N ASN A 341 -17.76 12.05 -18.86
CA ASN A 341 -17.74 10.60 -18.67
C ASN A 341 -16.35 10.12 -18.19
N LEU A 342 -15.74 10.85 -17.26
CA LEU A 342 -14.42 10.52 -16.66
C LEU A 342 -14.40 10.82 -15.16
N PRO A 343 -15.13 10.07 -14.32
CA PRO A 343 -15.28 10.41 -12.90
C PRO A 343 -13.97 10.26 -12.11
N LEU A 344 -13.79 11.12 -11.11
CA LEU A 344 -12.78 11.01 -10.06
C LEU A 344 -13.36 10.46 -8.74
N PHE A 345 -14.69 10.39 -8.61
CA PHE A 345 -15.39 9.83 -7.45
C PHE A 345 -16.05 8.49 -7.76
N GLY A 346 -16.31 7.71 -6.72
CA GLY A 346 -17.12 6.50 -6.81
C GLY A 346 -16.45 5.34 -7.57
N ARG A 347 -17.22 4.27 -7.77
CA ARG A 347 -16.74 2.98 -8.29
C ARG A 347 -15.96 3.06 -9.61
N ASN A 348 -16.32 4.00 -10.48
CA ASN A 348 -15.69 4.15 -11.79
C ASN A 348 -14.52 5.14 -11.83
N SER A 349 -14.10 5.64 -10.66
CA SER A 349 -13.00 6.60 -10.53
C SER A 349 -11.73 6.13 -11.25
N ILE A 350 -11.05 7.09 -11.88
CA ILE A 350 -9.72 6.89 -12.49
C ILE A 350 -8.56 7.11 -11.50
N VAL A 351 -8.84 7.55 -10.28
CA VAL A 351 -7.81 7.77 -9.24
C VAL A 351 -7.10 6.46 -8.90
N GLY A 352 -5.76 6.50 -8.86
CA GLY A 352 -4.92 5.32 -8.56
C GLY A 352 -4.70 4.39 -9.76
N ARG A 353 -5.25 4.70 -10.95
CA ARG A 353 -5.00 3.97 -12.19
C ARG A 353 -3.76 4.53 -12.92
N SER A 354 -3.64 4.32 -14.23
CA SER A 354 -2.55 4.88 -15.03
C SER A 354 -3.04 5.55 -16.30
N MET A 355 -2.18 6.43 -16.81
CA MET A 355 -2.31 7.12 -18.08
C MET A 355 -1.27 6.54 -19.03
N VAL A 356 -1.67 6.14 -20.24
CA VAL A 356 -0.79 5.59 -21.27
C VAL A 356 -0.89 6.42 -22.54
N ILE A 357 0.26 6.80 -23.10
CA ILE A 357 0.38 7.31 -24.47
C ILE A 357 0.89 6.17 -25.34
N HIS A 358 0.27 5.99 -26.50
CA HIS A 358 0.64 5.00 -27.50
C HIS A 358 1.45 5.66 -28.62
N TYR A 359 2.25 4.86 -29.30
CA TYR A 359 2.77 5.18 -30.61
C TYR A 359 1.63 5.25 -31.64
N PRO A 360 1.81 5.90 -32.80
CA PRO A 360 0.82 5.93 -33.87
C PRO A 360 0.39 4.54 -34.37
N ASN A 361 1.24 3.52 -34.21
CA ASN A 361 0.93 2.13 -34.57
C ASN A 361 0.09 1.39 -33.50
N GLY A 362 -0.26 2.05 -32.38
CA GLY A 362 -1.04 1.50 -31.28
C GLY A 362 -0.24 0.78 -30.18
N SER A 363 1.06 0.51 -30.38
CA SER A 363 1.91 -0.03 -29.31
C SER A 363 2.15 1.03 -28.23
N ARG A 364 2.50 0.63 -27.00
CA ARG A 364 2.56 1.55 -25.86
C ARG A 364 3.90 2.28 -25.82
N PHE A 365 3.85 3.60 -25.75
CA PHE A 365 5.03 4.47 -25.77
C PHE A 365 5.53 4.75 -24.36
N VAL A 366 4.77 5.54 -23.60
CA VAL A 366 5.07 6.00 -22.24
C VAL A 366 3.83 5.92 -21.37
N CYS A 367 4.02 5.85 -20.05
CA CYS A 367 2.92 5.73 -19.11
C CYS A 367 3.27 6.37 -17.77
N ALA A 368 2.23 6.67 -16.97
CA ALA A 368 2.35 7.28 -15.65
C ALA A 368 1.18 6.90 -14.74
N THR A 369 1.42 6.71 -13.44
CA THR A 369 0.35 6.47 -12.46
C THR A 369 -0.43 7.76 -12.23
N ILE A 370 -1.76 7.68 -12.22
CA ILE A 370 -2.65 8.75 -11.76
C ILE A 370 -2.64 8.73 -10.24
N GLY A 371 -2.05 9.76 -9.63
CA GLY A 371 -1.89 9.85 -8.18
C GLY A 371 -3.21 10.04 -7.42
N TYR A 372 -3.07 10.26 -6.11
CA TYR A 372 -4.18 10.55 -5.20
C TYR A 372 -4.25 12.06 -4.91
N PRO A 373 -5.43 12.61 -4.57
CA PRO A 373 -5.60 14.04 -4.32
C PRO A 373 -4.94 14.53 -3.00
N GLY A 374 -4.34 13.61 -2.23
CA GLY A 374 -3.64 13.91 -0.99
C GLY A 374 -2.94 12.66 -0.44
N GLU A 375 -2.37 12.76 0.76
CA GLU A 375 -1.76 11.62 1.45
C GLU A 375 -2.79 10.52 1.72
N VAL A 376 -2.34 9.27 1.62
CA VAL A 376 -3.16 8.09 1.84
C VAL A 376 -2.65 7.25 3.00
N VAL A 377 -3.58 6.64 3.73
CA VAL A 377 -3.32 5.47 4.57
C VAL A 377 -3.41 4.23 3.68
N VAL A 378 -2.48 3.30 3.85
CA VAL A 378 -2.35 2.14 2.97
C VAL A 378 -2.38 0.87 3.81
N GLY A 379 -3.43 0.07 3.67
CA GLY A 379 -3.43 -1.32 4.12
C GLY A 379 -2.72 -2.21 3.11
N LYS A 380 -1.96 -3.20 3.56
CA LYS A 380 -1.31 -4.20 2.72
C LYS A 380 -1.53 -5.61 3.26
N SER A 381 -1.83 -6.53 2.36
CA SER A 381 -1.84 -7.97 2.63
C SER A 381 -0.86 -8.68 1.71
N VAL A 382 -0.04 -9.57 2.28
CA VAL A 382 0.94 -10.38 1.55
C VAL A 382 0.59 -11.85 1.70
N PHE A 383 0.21 -12.47 0.58
CA PHE A 383 -0.08 -13.89 0.49
C PHE A 383 1.21 -14.64 0.12
N LYS A 384 1.49 -15.74 0.83
CA LYS A 384 2.75 -16.47 0.73
C LYS A 384 2.60 -17.92 0.26
N SER A 385 1.42 -18.53 0.42
CA SER A 385 1.08 -19.88 -0.07
C SER A 385 -0.39 -20.22 0.27
N PRO A 386 -1.07 -21.12 -0.49
CA PRO A 386 -0.71 -21.57 -1.84
C PRO A 386 -0.97 -20.47 -2.89
N VAL A 387 -1.68 -19.40 -2.48
CA VAL A 387 -1.77 -18.14 -3.22
C VAL A 387 -0.59 -17.26 -2.81
N VAL A 388 0.04 -16.63 -3.79
CA VAL A 388 1.14 -15.68 -3.64
C VAL A 388 0.75 -14.33 -4.21
N GLY A 389 1.34 -13.27 -3.68
CA GLY A 389 1.18 -11.91 -4.18
C GLY A 389 0.64 -10.95 -3.14
N THR A 390 0.08 -9.82 -3.57
CA THR A 390 -0.28 -8.74 -2.66
C THR A 390 -1.64 -8.12 -2.96
N ILE A 391 -2.24 -7.57 -1.92
CA ILE A 391 -3.37 -6.65 -2.02
C ILE A 391 -2.99 -5.34 -1.33
N LEU A 392 -3.26 -4.22 -1.98
CA LEU A 392 -3.08 -2.87 -1.45
C LEU A 392 -4.43 -2.17 -1.36
N PHE A 393 -4.66 -1.48 -0.25
CA PHE A 393 -5.87 -0.74 0.06
C PHE A 393 -5.48 0.70 0.37
N ALA A 394 -5.77 1.66 -0.52
CA ALA A 394 -5.41 3.06 -0.33
C ALA A 394 -6.66 3.92 -0.06
N GLN A 395 -6.60 4.74 0.99
CA GLN A 395 -7.68 5.67 1.36
C GLN A 395 -7.09 7.01 1.81
N LEU A 396 -7.75 8.14 1.53
CA LEU A 396 -7.22 9.45 1.93
C LEU A 396 -7.15 9.57 3.46
N LYS A 397 -5.97 9.92 3.96
CA LYS A 397 -5.71 10.10 5.39
C LYS A 397 -6.55 11.22 6.01
N ALA A 398 -6.75 12.31 5.26
CA ALA A 398 -7.54 13.45 5.71
C ALA A 398 -9.06 13.19 5.71
N ASN A 399 -9.53 12.15 5.00
CA ASN A 399 -10.96 11.85 4.88
C ASN A 399 -11.24 10.34 4.94
N PRO A 400 -11.63 9.80 6.11
CA PRO A 400 -11.96 8.38 6.27
C PRO A 400 -13.27 7.96 5.56
N TYR A 401 -14.03 8.89 4.96
CA TYR A 401 -15.17 8.60 4.08
C TYR A 401 -14.82 8.67 2.59
N SER A 402 -13.55 8.92 2.26
CA SER A 402 -13.09 8.82 0.88
C SER A 402 -13.18 7.38 0.36
N ASP A 403 -13.33 7.26 -0.95
CA ASP A 403 -13.26 5.98 -1.65
C ASP A 403 -11.96 5.24 -1.31
N VAL A 404 -12.02 3.90 -1.30
CA VAL A 404 -10.86 3.02 -1.12
C VAL A 404 -10.46 2.49 -2.50
N SER A 405 -9.22 2.72 -2.90
CA SER A 405 -8.62 2.07 -4.07
C SER A 405 -8.02 0.72 -3.67
N LEU A 406 -8.41 -0.35 -4.38
CA LEU A 406 -7.92 -1.71 -4.15
C LEU A 406 -7.11 -2.14 -5.36
N PHE A 407 -5.85 -2.51 -5.15
CA PHE A 407 -5.02 -3.15 -6.20
C PHE A 407 -4.57 -4.53 -5.74
N LEU A 408 -4.90 -5.55 -6.54
CA LEU A 408 -4.59 -6.95 -6.27
C LEU A 408 -3.67 -7.46 -7.38
N ASP A 409 -2.64 -8.22 -7.00
CA ASP A 409 -1.88 -9.09 -7.88
C ASP A 409 -1.70 -10.43 -7.16
N LEU A 410 -2.48 -11.43 -7.56
CA LEU A 410 -2.60 -12.71 -6.85
C LEU A 410 -2.60 -13.89 -7.81
N SER A 411 -1.68 -14.82 -7.58
CA SER A 411 -1.51 -16.03 -8.40
C SER A 411 -1.32 -17.25 -7.51
N TYR A 412 -1.41 -18.46 -8.07
CA TYR A 412 -0.87 -19.64 -7.40
C TYR A 412 0.66 -19.57 -7.39
N GLY A 413 1.26 -19.92 -6.25
CA GLY A 413 2.72 -19.98 -6.09
C GLY A 413 3.35 -21.14 -6.86
N ASP A 414 2.57 -22.21 -7.08
CA ASP A 414 2.97 -23.37 -7.86
C ASP A 414 2.45 -23.29 -9.30
N ARG A 415 3.37 -23.45 -10.26
CA ARG A 415 3.03 -23.49 -11.69
C ARG A 415 2.28 -24.75 -12.12
N ALA A 416 2.35 -25.83 -11.34
CA ALA A 416 1.57 -27.04 -11.59
C ALA A 416 0.06 -26.82 -11.36
N ASN A 417 -0.34 -25.78 -10.63
CA ASN A 417 -1.75 -25.50 -10.38
C ASN A 417 -2.46 -25.02 -11.65
N SER A 418 -3.59 -25.65 -11.95
CA SER A 418 -4.49 -25.20 -13.00
C SER A 418 -5.20 -23.91 -12.61
N THR A 419 -5.52 -23.08 -13.60
CA THR A 419 -6.39 -21.91 -13.40
C THR A 419 -7.72 -22.30 -12.77
N THR A 420 -8.13 -21.55 -11.76
CA THR A 420 -9.44 -21.69 -11.10
C THR A 420 -10.14 -20.35 -11.01
N MET A 421 -11.48 -20.37 -10.96
CA MET A 421 -12.32 -19.17 -11.01
C MET A 421 -13.36 -19.17 -9.90
N GLY A 422 -13.99 -18.02 -9.68
CA GLY A 422 -15.12 -17.90 -8.75
C GLY A 422 -14.70 -17.93 -7.29
N HIS A 423 -13.48 -17.53 -6.96
CA HIS A 423 -13.04 -17.44 -5.57
C HIS A 423 -13.72 -16.25 -4.87
N ASN A 424 -14.50 -16.54 -3.84
CA ASN A 424 -14.95 -15.50 -2.92
C ASN A 424 -13.75 -15.03 -2.08
N TRP A 425 -13.76 -13.76 -1.70
CA TRP A 425 -12.69 -13.17 -0.91
C TRP A 425 -13.27 -12.08 -0.03
N HIS A 426 -12.87 -12.11 1.24
CA HIS A 426 -13.49 -11.28 2.26
C HIS A 426 -12.45 -10.77 3.27
N ILE A 427 -12.76 -9.65 3.90
CA ILE A 427 -12.10 -9.25 5.15
C ILE A 427 -12.79 -9.97 6.29
N HIS A 428 -12.00 -10.63 7.13
CA HIS A 428 -12.46 -11.38 8.29
C HIS A 428 -12.26 -10.58 9.59
N GLU A 429 -12.89 -11.03 10.68
CA GLU A 429 -12.91 -10.30 11.95
C GLU A 429 -11.54 -10.18 12.62
N TYR A 430 -10.76 -11.26 12.62
CA TYR A 430 -9.51 -11.36 13.37
C TYR A 430 -8.29 -11.50 12.45
N PRO A 431 -7.10 -11.08 12.91
CA PRO A 431 -5.87 -11.40 12.21
C PRO A 431 -5.63 -12.93 12.24
N VAL A 432 -4.80 -13.40 11.31
CA VAL A 432 -4.24 -14.74 11.30
C VAL A 432 -3.41 -14.92 12.58
N SER A 433 -3.78 -15.91 13.37
CA SER A 433 -3.05 -16.39 14.53
C SER A 433 -2.72 -17.87 14.31
N SER A 434 -1.45 -18.19 14.10
CA SER A 434 -0.94 -19.57 14.02
C SER A 434 0.03 -19.81 15.16
N GLU A 435 -0.03 -21.01 15.75
CA GLU A 435 0.93 -21.42 16.78
C GLU A 435 2.20 -22.05 16.18
N THR A 436 2.22 -22.36 14.88
CA THR A 436 3.40 -22.94 14.20
C THR A 436 3.48 -22.45 12.77
N ASP A 437 4.71 -22.39 12.22
CA ASP A 437 5.03 -21.96 10.86
C ASP A 437 4.15 -22.64 9.79
N ASN A 438 3.88 -23.93 9.94
CA ASN A 438 3.26 -24.74 8.89
C ASN A 438 1.79 -25.10 9.17
N ASP A 439 1.07 -24.32 9.98
CA ASP A 439 -0.33 -24.62 10.33
C ASP A 439 -1.23 -24.54 9.08
N PRO A 440 -1.77 -25.69 8.57
CA PRO A 440 -2.66 -25.69 7.41
C PRO A 440 -4.02 -25.07 7.75
N GLU A 441 -4.35 -24.97 9.03
CA GLU A 441 -5.61 -24.43 9.55
C GLU A 441 -5.47 -22.98 10.06
N ARG A 442 -4.33 -22.32 9.78
CA ARG A 442 -4.06 -20.94 10.20
C ARG A 442 -5.19 -19.97 9.88
N CYS A 443 -5.89 -20.18 8.76
CA CYS A 443 -6.99 -19.32 8.33
C CYS A 443 -8.27 -19.51 9.14
N LYS A 444 -8.41 -20.55 9.97
CA LYS A 444 -9.56 -20.72 10.89
C LYS A 444 -9.58 -19.65 11.99
N SER A 445 -8.40 -19.23 12.44
CA SER A 445 -8.23 -18.22 13.50
C SER A 445 -8.87 -16.85 13.18
N THR A 446 -9.11 -16.56 11.89
CA THR A 446 -9.61 -15.25 11.45
C THR A 446 -11.08 -14.99 11.79
N GLY A 447 -11.83 -15.98 12.27
CA GLY A 447 -13.24 -15.80 12.64
C GLY A 447 -14.17 -15.66 11.43
N GLY A 448 -15.30 -14.99 11.60
CA GLY A 448 -16.31 -14.76 10.55
C GLY A 448 -15.92 -13.66 9.56
N HIS A 449 -16.81 -13.35 8.62
CA HIS A 449 -16.68 -12.15 7.79
C HIS A 449 -16.81 -10.91 8.67
N TRP A 450 -16.07 -9.86 8.34
CA TRP A 450 -16.15 -8.62 9.09
C TRP A 450 -17.43 -7.85 8.76
N ASN A 451 -18.37 -7.89 9.70
CA ASN A 451 -19.70 -7.28 9.58
C ASN A 451 -20.00 -6.35 10.77
N PRO A 452 -19.29 -5.23 10.94
CA PRO A 452 -19.41 -4.37 12.13
C PRO A 452 -20.75 -3.62 12.20
N PHE A 453 -21.53 -3.65 11.12
CA PHE A 453 -22.83 -3.00 11.04
C PHE A 453 -24.00 -3.99 11.09
N ASN A 454 -23.74 -5.29 11.33
CA ASN A 454 -24.76 -6.34 11.45
C ASN A 454 -25.72 -6.36 10.24
N VAL A 455 -25.17 -6.29 9.02
CA VAL A 455 -25.93 -6.50 7.79
C VAL A 455 -26.55 -7.90 7.84
N ASP A 456 -27.84 -8.02 7.50
CA ASP A 456 -28.54 -9.30 7.48
C ASP A 456 -28.05 -10.17 6.31
N THR A 457 -27.47 -11.32 6.65
CA THR A 457 -26.94 -12.30 5.69
C THR A 457 -27.93 -13.43 5.36
N GLY A 458 -29.19 -13.30 5.80
CA GLY A 458 -30.30 -14.21 5.46
C GLY A 458 -30.70 -14.18 3.98
N GLY A 459 -31.70 -15.00 3.61
CA GLY A 459 -31.94 -15.52 2.25
C GLY A 459 -31.81 -14.59 1.02
N ASN A 460 -32.08 -13.29 1.13
CA ASN A 460 -31.94 -12.35 -0.01
C ASN A 460 -30.58 -11.66 -0.09
N TYR A 461 -29.63 -11.97 0.80
CA TYR A 461 -28.33 -11.31 0.87
C TYR A 461 -27.56 -11.35 -0.46
N SER A 462 -27.54 -12.48 -1.16
CA SER A 462 -26.84 -12.59 -2.45
C SER A 462 -27.45 -11.77 -3.59
N ILE A 463 -28.70 -11.32 -3.43
CA ILE A 463 -29.40 -10.43 -4.37
C ILE A 463 -29.14 -8.96 -3.99
N ASN A 464 -29.11 -8.70 -2.68
CA ASN A 464 -29.02 -7.35 -2.11
C ASN A 464 -27.59 -6.83 -2.07
N CYS A 465 -26.63 -7.67 -1.66
CA CYS A 465 -25.22 -7.37 -1.72
C CYS A 465 -24.75 -7.48 -3.17
N ARG A 466 -24.61 -6.32 -3.80
CA ARG A 466 -24.17 -6.19 -5.19
C ARG A 466 -23.39 -4.90 -5.38
N PRO A 467 -22.60 -4.79 -6.45
CA PRO A 467 -21.74 -3.63 -6.65
C PRO A 467 -22.45 -2.28 -6.74
N ASP A 468 -23.73 -2.26 -7.14
CA ASP A 468 -24.54 -1.05 -7.24
C ASP A 468 -25.25 -0.71 -5.92
N ASN A 469 -25.18 -1.59 -4.91
CA ASN A 469 -25.69 -1.37 -3.57
C ASN A 469 -24.69 -1.87 -2.49
N PRO A 470 -23.50 -1.25 -2.41
CA PRO A 470 -22.43 -1.72 -1.53
C PRO A 470 -22.75 -1.57 -0.04
N PHE A 471 -23.70 -0.71 0.33
CA PHE A 471 -24.16 -0.54 1.71
C PHE A 471 -25.06 -1.69 2.19
N ALA A 472 -25.58 -2.52 1.29
CA ALA A 472 -26.31 -3.74 1.63
C ALA A 472 -25.40 -4.98 1.77
N CYS A 473 -24.08 -4.80 1.62
CA CYS A 473 -23.09 -5.85 1.83
C CYS A 473 -22.49 -5.76 3.23
N GLU A 474 -22.06 -6.89 3.77
CA GLU A 474 -21.06 -6.86 4.85
C GLU A 474 -19.86 -6.03 4.38
N ILE A 475 -19.26 -5.19 5.25
CA ILE A 475 -18.08 -4.40 4.83
C ILE A 475 -16.99 -5.33 4.30
N GLY A 476 -16.81 -6.47 4.96
CA GLY A 476 -15.83 -7.47 4.58
C GLY A 476 -16.16 -8.20 3.27
N ASP A 477 -17.37 -8.12 2.72
CA ASP A 477 -17.73 -8.85 1.49
C ASP A 477 -17.26 -8.13 0.22
N LEU A 478 -15.97 -8.29 -0.10
CA LEU A 478 -15.35 -7.66 -1.28
C LEU A 478 -15.72 -8.39 -2.58
N ALA A 479 -16.04 -9.68 -2.52
CA ALA A 479 -16.49 -10.45 -3.68
C ALA A 479 -17.89 -9.99 -4.15
N GLY A 480 -18.83 -9.78 -3.24
CA GLY A 480 -20.18 -9.29 -3.51
C GLY A 480 -20.20 -7.82 -3.97
N LYS A 481 -19.42 -6.96 -3.31
CA LYS A 481 -19.28 -5.53 -3.70
C LYS A 481 -18.56 -5.33 -5.04
N HIS A 482 -17.75 -6.29 -5.47
CA HIS A 482 -16.97 -6.18 -6.70
C HIS A 482 -17.20 -7.39 -7.60
N LYS A 483 -16.28 -8.35 -7.54
CA LYS A 483 -16.38 -9.63 -8.24
C LYS A 483 -15.50 -10.66 -7.54
N THR A 484 -15.78 -11.93 -7.82
CA THR A 484 -14.92 -13.05 -7.43
C THR A 484 -13.58 -13.00 -8.17
N LEU A 485 -12.54 -13.59 -7.56
CA LEU A 485 -11.22 -13.68 -8.15
C LEU A 485 -11.09 -14.91 -9.07
N SER A 486 -10.21 -14.79 -10.06
CA SER A 486 -9.63 -15.91 -10.80
C SER A 486 -8.16 -16.02 -10.43
N LEU A 487 -7.70 -17.23 -10.10
CA LEU A 487 -6.32 -17.52 -9.72
C LEU A 487 -5.67 -18.36 -10.81
N ARG A 488 -4.48 -17.96 -11.22
CA ARG A 488 -3.69 -18.59 -12.29
C ARG A 488 -2.27 -18.85 -11.80
N SER A 489 -1.53 -19.70 -12.50
CA SER A 489 -0.09 -19.94 -12.26
C SER A 489 0.83 -18.92 -12.94
N ALA A 490 0.31 -18.10 -13.85
CA ALA A 490 1.05 -17.05 -14.54
C ALA A 490 1.17 -15.80 -13.64
N VAL A 491 2.22 -15.78 -12.82
CA VAL A 491 2.50 -14.69 -11.86
C VAL A 491 2.76 -13.39 -12.60
N GLY A 492 2.18 -12.30 -12.07
CA GLY A 492 2.33 -10.95 -12.63
C GLY A 492 1.54 -10.71 -13.92
N GLY A 493 0.86 -11.72 -14.46
CA GLY A 493 0.07 -11.59 -15.68
C GLY A 493 -1.16 -10.70 -15.51
N VAL A 494 -1.62 -10.06 -16.59
CA VAL A 494 -2.77 -9.14 -16.53
C VAL A 494 -4.03 -9.76 -15.90
N GLU A 495 -4.24 -11.06 -16.09
CA GLU A 495 -5.42 -11.78 -15.62
C GLU A 495 -5.36 -12.20 -14.14
N SER A 496 -4.19 -12.08 -13.50
CA SER A 496 -4.02 -12.24 -12.04
C SER A 496 -4.25 -10.95 -11.26
N LYS A 497 -4.45 -9.83 -11.99
CA LYS A 497 -4.52 -8.48 -11.42
C LYS A 497 -5.93 -7.91 -11.46
N TYR A 498 -6.23 -7.12 -10.43
CA TYR A 498 -7.52 -6.43 -10.31
C TYR A 498 -7.33 -5.05 -9.71
N PHE A 499 -8.11 -4.09 -10.20
CA PHE A 499 -8.22 -2.76 -9.58
C PHE A 499 -9.68 -2.37 -9.39
N PHE A 500 -10.06 -2.09 -8.13
CA PHE A 500 -11.40 -1.69 -7.76
C PHE A 500 -11.38 -0.37 -6.98
N THR A 501 -12.52 0.32 -7.01
CA THR A 501 -12.80 1.45 -6.13
C THR A 501 -14.02 1.11 -5.27
N ASP A 502 -13.81 0.95 -3.97
CA ASP A 502 -14.86 0.66 -2.99
C ASP A 502 -15.34 1.96 -2.32
N THR A 503 -16.65 2.15 -2.28
CA THR A 503 -17.27 3.40 -1.80
C THR A 503 -17.76 3.32 -0.36
N ALA A 504 -17.55 2.18 0.34
CA ALA A 504 -18.03 1.98 1.71
C ALA A 504 -17.02 2.44 2.78
N SER A 505 -15.77 2.72 2.39
CA SER A 505 -14.76 3.45 3.20
C SER A 505 -14.41 2.84 4.57
N TRP A 506 -13.32 2.07 4.63
CA TRP A 506 -13.05 1.18 5.78
C TRP A 506 -11.56 0.92 6.10
N VAL A 507 -10.62 1.53 5.38
CA VAL A 507 -9.18 1.30 5.63
C VAL A 507 -8.72 1.96 6.94
N SER A 508 -9.34 3.07 7.31
CA SER A 508 -9.00 3.87 8.50
C SER A 508 -10.26 4.31 9.27
N GLY A 509 -10.07 4.82 10.49
CA GLY A 509 -11.15 5.26 11.37
C GLY A 509 -11.54 4.22 12.43
N MET A 510 -12.68 4.44 13.10
CA MET A 510 -13.09 3.67 14.28
C MET A 510 -13.33 2.18 14.01
N ASN A 511 -13.70 1.84 12.77
CA ASN A 511 -13.87 0.49 12.28
C ASN A 511 -12.84 0.23 11.17
N SER A 512 -11.56 0.24 11.52
CA SER A 512 -10.47 0.00 10.56
C SER A 512 -10.38 -1.48 10.13
N ALA A 513 -10.01 -1.70 8.87
CA ALA A 513 -9.60 -3.02 8.37
C ALA A 513 -8.14 -3.38 8.73
N ILE A 514 -7.28 -2.40 9.03
CA ILE A 514 -5.92 -2.67 9.52
C ILE A 514 -6.01 -3.40 10.87
N GLY A 515 -5.22 -4.47 11.03
CA GLY A 515 -5.28 -5.39 12.16
C GLY A 515 -6.24 -6.56 11.98
N ARG A 516 -6.89 -6.68 10.82
CA ARG A 516 -7.72 -7.83 10.42
C ARG A 516 -6.99 -8.70 9.41
N SER A 517 -7.72 -9.57 8.71
CA SER A 517 -7.16 -10.42 7.66
C SER A 517 -8.05 -10.47 6.43
N VAL A 518 -7.45 -10.71 5.26
CA VAL A 518 -8.16 -11.11 4.05
C VAL A 518 -8.12 -12.62 3.95
N VAL A 519 -9.24 -13.23 3.60
CA VAL A 519 -9.35 -14.66 3.32
C VAL A 519 -9.81 -14.86 1.89
N ILE A 520 -9.17 -15.78 1.19
CA ILE A 520 -9.56 -16.28 -0.13
C ILE A 520 -10.17 -17.66 0.05
N HIS A 521 -11.37 -17.84 -0.47
CA HIS A 521 -12.10 -19.11 -0.42
C HIS A 521 -11.81 -19.97 -1.65
N ALA A 522 -12.19 -21.24 -1.57
CA ALA A 522 -12.05 -22.20 -2.65
C ALA A 522 -12.84 -21.78 -3.91
N ALA A 523 -12.46 -22.35 -5.05
CA ALA A 523 -13.03 -22.05 -6.35
C ALA A 523 -14.55 -22.31 -6.40
N ASN A 524 -15.22 -21.78 -7.41
CA ASN A 524 -16.66 -21.96 -7.63
C ASN A 524 -17.53 -21.55 -6.42
N ARG A 525 -17.12 -20.49 -5.71
CA ARG A 525 -17.77 -19.93 -4.52
C ARG A 525 -17.87 -20.93 -3.36
N ALA A 526 -17.01 -21.94 -3.32
CA ALA A 526 -17.01 -22.95 -2.27
C ALA A 526 -16.56 -22.36 -0.91
N GLY A 527 -17.11 -22.88 0.18
CA GLY A 527 -16.88 -22.37 1.54
C GLY A 527 -15.45 -22.48 2.11
N PRO A 528 -14.65 -23.53 1.82
CA PRO A 528 -13.32 -23.69 2.44
C PRO A 528 -12.38 -22.49 2.20
N ARG A 529 -11.55 -22.17 3.19
CA ARG A 529 -10.53 -21.11 3.13
C ARG A 529 -9.24 -21.70 2.55
N ILE A 530 -8.74 -21.17 1.44
CA ILE A 530 -7.52 -21.70 0.79
C ILE A 530 -6.29 -20.86 1.10
N ALA A 531 -6.46 -19.56 1.37
CA ALA A 531 -5.36 -18.68 1.72
C ALA A 531 -5.86 -17.51 2.58
N CYS A 532 -4.98 -16.96 3.41
CA CYS A 532 -5.28 -15.79 4.21
C CYS A 532 -4.00 -15.00 4.50
N ALA A 533 -4.17 -13.70 4.74
CA ALA A 533 -3.09 -12.79 5.08
C ALA A 533 -3.61 -11.65 5.96
N ASN A 534 -2.78 -11.18 6.88
CA ASN A 534 -3.11 -9.99 7.68
C ASN A 534 -3.18 -8.74 6.82
N ILE A 535 -4.01 -7.78 7.23
CA ILE A 535 -4.02 -6.42 6.71
C ILE A 535 -3.19 -5.58 7.68
N THR A 536 -1.97 -5.25 7.29
CA THR A 536 -1.07 -4.40 8.08
C THR A 536 -0.95 -3.03 7.43
N ASP A 537 -0.42 -2.04 8.15
CA ASP A 537 -0.01 -0.78 7.53
C ASP A 537 1.13 -1.08 6.54
N ALA A 538 1.02 -0.60 5.31
CA ALA A 538 2.07 -0.75 4.31
C ALA A 538 3.30 0.11 4.64
N ARG A 539 3.14 1.11 5.52
CA ARG A 539 4.15 2.06 6.01
C ARG A 539 4.96 2.63 4.85
N LEU A 540 4.42 3.67 4.23
CA LEU A 540 5.07 4.33 3.11
C LEU A 540 6.52 4.72 3.47
N PRO A 541 7.51 4.29 2.66
CA PRO A 541 8.91 4.42 3.04
C PRO A 541 9.38 5.87 3.02
N SER A 542 10.21 6.22 3.99
CA SER A 542 10.92 7.49 4.11
C SER A 542 12.36 7.22 4.53
N ALA A 543 13.29 8.01 4.02
CA ALA A 543 14.71 7.92 4.34
C ALA A 543 15.37 9.30 4.28
N ARG A 544 16.51 9.45 4.96
CA ARG A 544 17.29 10.68 4.90
C ARG A 544 18.78 10.42 4.98
N THR A 545 19.56 11.38 4.50
CA THR A 545 21.01 11.37 4.72
C THR A 545 21.32 11.62 6.19
N GLY A 546 22.26 10.83 6.72
CA GLY A 546 22.91 11.08 8.00
C GLY A 546 23.92 12.23 7.94
N PRO A 547 24.80 12.33 8.95
CA PRO A 547 25.87 13.32 8.97
C PRO A 547 26.81 13.16 7.77
N TRP A 548 27.22 14.29 7.20
CA TRP A 548 28.22 14.33 6.13
C TRP A 548 29.62 14.09 6.68
N VAL A 549 30.38 13.21 6.04
CA VAL A 549 31.80 12.94 6.32
C VAL A 549 32.64 13.17 5.07
N GLY A 550 33.92 13.49 5.25
CA GLY A 550 34.85 13.81 4.16
C GLY A 550 35.53 15.16 4.37
N VAL A 551 36.18 15.67 3.32
CA VAL A 551 37.04 16.87 3.39
C VAL A 551 36.32 18.19 3.10
N GLY A 552 35.09 18.13 2.61
CA GLY A 552 34.25 19.30 2.33
C GLY A 552 33.62 19.92 3.58
N THR A 553 32.89 21.01 3.35
CA THR A 553 32.12 21.76 4.38
C THR A 553 30.61 21.69 4.17
N SER A 554 30.15 20.93 3.18
CA SER A 554 28.74 20.81 2.85
C SER A 554 27.95 20.28 4.05
N SER A 555 26.81 20.89 4.28
CA SER A 555 25.91 20.55 5.39
C SER A 555 24.46 20.53 4.94
N GLY A 556 23.55 20.21 5.86
CA GLY A 556 22.15 20.01 5.56
C GLY A 556 21.80 18.56 5.28
N GLN A 557 20.68 18.32 4.60
CA GLN A 557 20.10 16.99 4.48
C GLN A 557 19.34 16.82 3.17
N VAL A 558 19.38 15.59 2.64
CA VAL A 558 18.48 15.14 1.59
C VAL A 558 17.51 14.13 2.19
N GLN A 559 16.21 14.38 2.01
CA GLN A 559 15.14 13.49 2.46
C GLN A 559 14.43 12.88 1.25
N PHE A 560 14.14 11.59 1.32
CA PHE A 560 13.42 10.82 0.34
C PHE A 560 12.12 10.31 0.96
N LEU A 561 10.99 10.47 0.28
CA LEU A 561 9.68 10.07 0.80
C LEU A 561 8.77 9.55 -0.30
N GLN A 562 8.11 8.42 -0.08
CA GLN A 562 6.96 7.99 -0.85
C GLN A 562 5.67 8.47 -0.16
N ARG A 563 4.75 9.11 -0.90
CA ARG A 563 3.47 9.62 -0.33
C ARG A 563 2.24 8.80 -0.69
N SER A 564 2.36 7.89 -1.66
CA SER A 564 1.29 6.98 -2.05
C SER A 564 1.85 5.70 -2.64
N PRO A 565 1.08 4.59 -2.60
CA PRO A 565 1.43 3.36 -3.29
C PRO A 565 1.65 3.61 -4.79
N GLN A 566 2.67 2.98 -5.36
CA GLN A 566 2.99 3.08 -6.80
C GLN A 566 3.12 4.53 -7.33
N GLY A 567 3.30 5.50 -6.42
CA GLY A 567 3.53 6.91 -6.74
C GLY A 567 5.02 7.22 -6.85
N PRO A 568 5.37 8.40 -7.41
CA PRO A 568 6.75 8.83 -7.51
C PRO A 568 7.35 9.07 -6.12
N MET A 569 8.68 8.99 -6.05
CA MET A 569 9.42 9.37 -4.86
C MET A 569 9.68 10.87 -4.85
N PHE A 570 9.47 11.48 -3.69
CA PHE A 570 9.78 12.88 -3.45
C PHE A 570 11.19 13.00 -2.88
N ILE A 571 12.02 13.87 -3.47
CA ILE A 571 13.39 14.14 -3.04
C ILE A 571 13.47 15.59 -2.59
N ASN A 572 13.53 15.81 -1.29
CA ASN A 572 13.69 17.13 -0.69
C ASN A 572 15.17 17.38 -0.39
N ILE A 573 15.79 18.24 -1.19
CA ILE A 573 17.20 18.62 -1.05
C ILE A 573 17.26 19.93 -0.27
N SER A 574 18.01 19.92 0.82
CA SER A 574 18.36 21.11 1.60
C SER A 574 19.85 21.07 1.93
N LEU A 575 20.69 21.53 1.01
CA LEU A 575 22.15 21.56 1.14
C LEU A 575 22.65 23.00 1.27
N THR A 576 23.62 23.22 2.14
CA THR A 576 24.26 24.53 2.35
C THR A 576 25.78 24.36 2.47
N SER A 577 26.51 25.48 2.44
CA SER A 577 27.98 25.50 2.59
C SER A 577 28.69 24.65 1.53
N LEU A 578 28.14 24.66 0.31
CA LEU A 578 28.73 24.02 -0.88
C LEU A 578 29.99 24.76 -1.35
N ALA A 579 30.16 26.03 -0.94
CA ALA A 579 31.33 26.88 -1.17
C ALA A 579 31.70 27.04 -2.64
N PHE A 580 30.73 26.93 -3.56
CA PHE A 580 30.92 26.97 -5.02
C PHE A 580 31.88 25.89 -5.56
N ARG A 581 32.15 24.85 -4.77
CA ARG A 581 33.10 23.77 -5.12
C ARG A 581 32.41 22.48 -5.56
N ALA A 582 31.12 22.33 -5.24
CA ALA A 582 30.34 21.13 -5.52
C ALA A 582 29.99 21.00 -7.02
N GLY A 583 29.99 19.76 -7.51
CA GLY A 583 29.64 19.37 -8.87
C GLY A 583 28.46 18.41 -8.88
N GLY A 584 28.70 17.14 -9.24
CA GLY A 584 27.68 16.09 -9.24
C GLY A 584 27.37 15.55 -7.84
N TYR A 585 26.23 14.87 -7.71
CA TYR A 585 25.82 14.19 -6.48
C TYR A 585 24.99 12.96 -6.80
N HIS A 586 25.38 11.81 -6.23
CA HIS A 586 24.91 10.49 -6.65
C HIS A 586 24.72 9.56 -5.46
N VAL A 587 23.75 8.65 -5.56
CA VAL A 587 23.69 7.49 -4.68
C VAL A 587 24.73 6.48 -5.16
N HIS A 588 25.59 6.04 -4.25
CA HIS A 588 26.63 5.04 -4.49
C HIS A 588 26.19 3.65 -4.03
N MET A 589 26.91 2.61 -4.44
CA MET A 589 26.47 1.23 -4.22
C MET A 589 26.48 0.81 -2.74
N LEU A 590 27.41 1.29 -1.92
CA LEU A 590 27.60 0.78 -0.56
C LEU A 590 27.41 1.85 0.53
N PRO A 591 27.05 1.44 1.76
CA PRO A 591 27.16 2.31 2.92
C PRO A 591 28.62 2.56 3.29
N ILE A 592 28.85 3.72 3.91
CA ILE A 592 30.13 4.15 4.46
C ILE A 592 30.56 3.18 5.56
N LYS A 593 31.76 2.62 5.41
CA LYS A 593 32.50 1.86 6.43
C LYS A 593 33.40 2.81 7.22
N ASN A 594 33.50 2.59 8.52
CA ASN A 594 34.40 3.36 9.39
C ASN A 594 35.87 3.01 9.14
N GLY A 595 36.73 4.03 9.05
CA GLY A 595 38.17 3.91 8.84
C GLY A 595 38.62 4.30 7.42
N GLY A 596 39.85 4.81 7.29
CA GLY A 596 40.41 5.27 6.01
C GLY A 596 39.72 6.53 5.45
N ASP A 597 39.77 6.71 4.13
CA ASP A 597 38.98 7.72 3.41
C ASP A 597 37.52 7.21 3.28
N PRO A 598 36.56 7.83 3.99
CA PRO A 598 35.19 7.32 4.10
C PRO A 598 34.44 7.32 2.77
N CYS A 599 34.82 8.19 1.83
CA CYS A 599 34.10 8.35 0.57
C CYS A 599 34.82 7.70 -0.61
N SER A 600 35.96 7.02 -0.41
CA SER A 600 36.77 6.44 -1.48
C SER A 600 36.06 5.36 -2.31
N ASP A 601 36.60 5.06 -3.51
CA ASP A 601 36.09 4.00 -4.40
C ASP A 601 36.08 2.62 -3.70
N GLU A 602 37.09 2.34 -2.86
CA GLU A 602 37.17 1.10 -2.09
C GLU A 602 36.05 0.99 -1.04
N ASN A 603 35.62 2.12 -0.47
CA ASN A 603 34.66 2.16 0.62
C ASN A 603 33.20 2.12 0.14
N VAL A 604 32.82 3.09 -0.70
CA VAL A 604 31.41 3.24 -1.15
C VAL A 604 31.15 2.78 -2.58
N MET A 605 32.19 2.34 -3.32
CA MET A 605 32.11 1.90 -4.72
C MET A 605 31.57 2.97 -5.67
N GLY A 606 31.23 2.63 -6.92
CA GLY A 606 30.72 3.56 -7.93
C GLY A 606 29.25 3.96 -7.73
N HIS A 607 28.68 4.60 -8.74
CA HIS A 607 27.27 4.99 -8.76
C HIS A 607 26.35 3.76 -8.71
N TYR A 608 25.18 3.93 -8.12
CA TYR A 608 24.18 2.88 -8.07
C TYR A 608 23.40 2.77 -9.39
N ASN A 609 23.75 1.76 -10.19
CA ASN A 609 23.20 1.53 -11.52
C ASN A 609 22.74 0.07 -11.73
N PRO A 610 21.72 -0.40 -10.98
CA PRO A 610 21.25 -1.79 -11.09
C PRO A 610 20.60 -2.10 -12.44
N LEU A 611 20.13 -1.07 -13.17
CA LEU A 611 19.52 -1.20 -14.48
C LEU A 611 20.54 -1.08 -15.63
N SER A 612 21.84 -1.08 -15.33
CA SER A 612 22.92 -1.06 -16.33
C SER A 612 22.72 0.03 -17.40
N VAL A 613 22.24 1.21 -16.98
CA VAL A 613 22.02 2.36 -17.86
C VAL A 613 23.34 2.74 -18.51
N ASN A 614 23.36 2.85 -19.83
CA ASN A 614 24.54 3.29 -20.56
C ASN A 614 24.68 4.81 -20.45
N THR A 615 25.53 5.24 -19.51
CA THR A 615 25.76 6.67 -19.21
C THR A 615 26.29 7.48 -20.38
N ALA A 616 26.92 6.84 -21.39
CA ALA A 616 27.36 7.51 -22.60
C ALA A 616 26.20 7.98 -23.50
N MET A 617 25.00 7.42 -23.32
CA MET A 617 23.79 7.81 -24.03
C MET A 617 22.85 8.68 -23.19
N SER A 618 23.15 8.87 -21.90
CA SER A 618 22.34 9.70 -21.02
C SER A 618 22.39 11.17 -21.49
N PRO A 619 21.24 11.88 -21.52
CA PRO A 619 21.22 13.30 -21.89
C PRO A 619 22.01 14.17 -20.90
N SER A 620 22.25 15.43 -21.26
CA SER A 620 22.94 16.35 -20.35
C SER A 620 22.14 16.57 -19.05
N PRO A 621 22.80 16.88 -17.91
CA PRO A 621 22.14 17.01 -16.62
C PRO A 621 20.90 17.92 -16.62
N GLY A 622 19.77 17.40 -16.12
CA GLY A 622 18.49 18.10 -15.98
C GLY A 622 17.59 18.10 -17.21
N THR A 623 18.07 17.56 -18.34
CA THR A 623 17.35 17.66 -19.63
C THR A 623 16.52 16.42 -19.96
N GLY A 624 17.04 15.22 -19.68
CA GLY A 624 16.37 13.95 -19.96
C GLY A 624 15.25 13.60 -18.99
N SER A 625 14.59 12.48 -19.27
CA SER A 625 13.66 11.85 -18.35
C SER A 625 14.36 10.95 -17.33
N VAL A 626 13.72 10.70 -16.19
CA VAL A 626 14.36 10.01 -15.04
C VAL A 626 14.79 8.55 -15.31
N ASP A 627 14.23 7.91 -16.33
CA ASP A 627 14.59 6.55 -16.79
C ASP A 627 15.84 6.52 -17.69
N GLN A 628 16.29 7.67 -18.21
CA GLN A 628 17.49 7.77 -19.06
C GLN A 628 18.80 7.89 -18.28
N TYR A 629 18.73 7.92 -16.95
CA TYR A 629 19.85 8.06 -16.03
C TYR A 629 19.94 6.86 -15.10
N GLU A 630 21.13 6.61 -14.55
CA GLU A 630 21.32 5.62 -13.49
C GLU A 630 20.36 5.91 -12.32
N ILE A 631 19.86 4.89 -11.63
CA ILE A 631 18.96 5.09 -10.48
C ILE A 631 19.57 6.06 -9.48
N GLY A 632 20.87 5.93 -9.20
CA GLY A 632 21.61 6.78 -8.28
C GLY A 632 22.00 8.15 -8.82
N ASP A 633 21.82 8.47 -10.11
CA ASP A 633 22.30 9.73 -10.69
C ASP A 633 21.31 10.89 -10.51
N ILE A 634 21.27 11.45 -9.29
CA ILE A 634 20.37 12.56 -8.94
C ILE A 634 20.76 13.84 -9.70
N SER A 635 22.06 14.08 -9.88
CA SER A 635 22.54 15.29 -10.56
C SER A 635 22.31 15.26 -12.07
N GLY A 636 22.40 14.09 -12.71
CA GLY A 636 21.99 13.88 -14.09
C GLY A 636 20.50 14.10 -14.29
N LYS A 637 19.65 13.61 -13.39
CA LYS A 637 18.19 13.80 -13.47
C LYS A 637 17.74 15.25 -13.21
N PHE A 638 18.35 15.94 -12.24
CA PHE A 638 17.82 17.20 -11.70
C PHE A 638 18.81 18.38 -11.72
N GLY A 639 19.93 18.23 -12.42
CA GLY A 639 20.96 19.26 -12.57
C GLY A 639 22.02 19.24 -11.47
N LEU A 640 23.21 19.75 -11.83
CA LEU A 640 24.42 19.84 -11.01
C LEU A 640 24.31 20.84 -9.84
N LEU A 641 25.29 20.80 -8.93
CA LEU A 641 25.49 21.79 -7.85
C LEU A 641 26.51 22.88 -8.20
N THR A 642 27.04 22.86 -9.43
CA THR A 642 28.09 23.78 -9.88
C THR A 642 27.68 25.24 -9.72
N GLY A 643 28.56 26.04 -9.08
CA GLY A 643 28.33 27.47 -8.89
C GLY A 643 27.30 27.83 -7.82
N LEU A 644 26.86 26.86 -7.01
CA LEU A 644 25.95 27.08 -5.89
C LEU A 644 26.69 27.06 -4.56
N ASP A 645 26.22 27.87 -3.61
CA ASP A 645 26.59 27.75 -2.19
C ASP A 645 25.50 27.01 -1.37
N GLU A 646 24.25 27.08 -1.83
CA GLU A 646 23.10 26.40 -1.26
C GLU A 646 22.16 25.85 -2.35
N LYS A 647 21.38 24.81 -2.01
CA LYS A 647 20.31 24.25 -2.85
C LYS A 647 19.14 23.79 -1.99
N HIS A 648 17.97 24.40 -2.23
CA HIS A 648 16.70 24.06 -1.59
C HIS A 648 15.66 23.75 -2.65
N THR A 649 15.35 22.47 -2.89
CA THR A 649 14.41 22.08 -3.95
C THR A 649 13.75 20.73 -3.65
N LEU A 650 12.48 20.60 -4.06
CA LEU A 650 11.73 19.36 -4.05
C LEU A 650 11.61 18.79 -5.46
N TYR A 651 12.14 17.59 -5.68
CA TYR A 651 12.00 16.85 -6.93
C TYR A 651 11.05 15.65 -6.78
N MET A 652 10.61 15.12 -7.92
CA MET A 652 9.86 13.87 -8.03
C MET A 652 10.60 12.93 -8.97
N ASP A 653 10.75 11.67 -8.58
CA ASP A 653 11.45 10.65 -9.35
C ASP A 653 10.66 9.33 -9.30
N SER A 654 10.20 8.85 -10.45
CA SER A 654 9.52 7.54 -10.58
C SER A 654 10.48 6.35 -10.71
N ASN A 655 11.80 6.61 -10.77
CA ASN A 655 12.87 5.65 -10.98
C ASN A 655 13.95 5.73 -9.87
N LEU A 656 13.54 5.99 -8.62
CA LEU A 656 14.42 6.03 -7.43
C LEU A 656 13.72 5.39 -6.22
N PRO A 657 13.68 4.06 -6.14
CA PRO A 657 12.87 3.38 -5.14
C PRO A 657 13.51 3.34 -3.74
N LEU A 658 12.66 3.31 -2.70
CA LEU A 658 13.05 3.17 -1.28
C LEU A 658 12.75 1.79 -0.70
N SER A 659 12.28 0.87 -1.54
CA SER A 659 11.91 -0.49 -1.17
C SER A 659 12.16 -1.45 -2.33
N GLY A 660 12.12 -2.74 -2.06
CA GLY A 660 12.40 -3.78 -3.05
C GLY A 660 13.91 -3.89 -3.37
N PRO A 661 14.27 -4.75 -4.34
CA PRO A 661 15.66 -5.10 -4.64
C PRO A 661 16.50 -3.90 -5.10
N ASN A 662 15.85 -2.93 -5.74
CA ASN A 662 16.51 -1.72 -6.24
C ASN A 662 16.57 -0.56 -5.22
N SER A 663 16.24 -0.80 -3.95
CA SER A 663 16.19 0.24 -2.93
C SER A 663 17.53 0.99 -2.77
N ILE A 664 17.44 2.32 -2.61
CA ILE A 664 18.59 3.17 -2.23
C ILE A 664 18.83 3.25 -0.72
N VAL A 665 17.92 2.71 0.09
CA VAL A 665 18.06 2.70 1.55
C VAL A 665 19.20 1.77 1.96
N GLY A 666 20.04 2.20 2.92
CA GLY A 666 21.23 1.46 3.33
C GLY A 666 22.45 1.72 2.44
N ARG A 667 22.33 2.58 1.43
CA ARG A 667 23.45 3.04 0.59
C ARG A 667 23.98 4.40 1.08
N SER A 668 24.84 5.03 0.31
CA SER A 668 25.37 6.37 0.60
C SER A 668 25.08 7.36 -0.52
N LEU A 669 24.90 8.63 -0.16
CA LEU A 669 24.88 9.76 -1.09
C LEU A 669 26.26 10.43 -1.07
N VAL A 670 26.85 10.66 -2.24
CA VAL A 670 28.15 11.31 -2.40
C VAL A 670 27.99 12.63 -3.13
N ILE A 671 28.58 13.70 -2.61
CA ILE A 671 28.78 14.98 -3.30
C ILE A 671 30.19 14.97 -3.88
N HIS A 672 30.32 15.36 -5.15
CA HIS A 672 31.59 15.47 -5.85
C HIS A 672 32.03 16.92 -5.98
N TYR A 673 33.32 17.14 -6.19
CA TYR A 673 33.87 18.39 -6.69
C TYR A 673 33.54 18.56 -8.19
N THR A 674 33.71 19.77 -8.71
CA THR A 674 33.53 20.06 -10.15
C THR A 674 34.47 19.29 -11.08
N ASN A 675 35.61 18.81 -10.58
CA ASN A 675 36.53 17.93 -11.31
C ASN A 675 36.16 16.44 -11.24
N GLY A 676 35.05 16.09 -10.57
CA GLY A 676 34.57 14.71 -10.40
C GLY A 676 35.12 13.96 -9.19
N SER A 677 36.15 14.47 -8.50
CA SER A 677 36.65 13.80 -7.29
C SER A 677 35.63 13.90 -6.15
N ARG A 678 35.61 12.93 -5.24
CA ARG A 678 34.61 12.86 -4.17
C ARG A 678 34.93 13.87 -3.08
N MET A 679 33.92 14.63 -2.63
CA MET A 679 34.07 15.69 -1.64
C MET A 679 33.64 15.19 -0.26
N GLN A 680 32.39 14.78 -0.13
CA GLN A 680 31.78 14.27 1.10
C GLN A 680 30.70 13.26 0.78
N CYS A 681 30.37 12.44 1.76
CA CYS A 681 29.36 11.41 1.64
C CYS A 681 28.57 11.26 2.94
N ALA A 682 27.35 10.75 2.84
CA ALA A 682 26.48 10.45 3.97
C ALA A 682 25.66 9.18 3.71
N ASN A 683 25.48 8.33 4.73
CA ASN A 683 24.60 7.17 4.61
C ASN A 683 23.14 7.58 4.48
N ILE A 684 22.38 6.86 3.67
CA ILE A 684 20.93 7.01 3.51
C ILE A 684 20.27 5.99 4.42
N SER A 685 19.74 6.45 5.54
CA SER A 685 19.06 5.62 6.54
C SER A 685 17.55 5.80 6.44
N ALA A 686 16.80 4.71 6.62
CA ALA A 686 15.35 4.79 6.78
C ALA A 686 15.00 5.69 7.98
N ASP A 687 13.93 6.46 7.82
CA ASP A 687 13.37 7.23 8.93
C ASP A 687 12.73 6.29 9.94
N ASN A 688 12.89 6.61 11.23
CA ASN A 688 12.16 5.90 12.26
C ASN A 688 10.68 6.35 12.21
N ASN A 689 9.81 5.49 11.68
CA ASN A 689 8.37 5.73 11.55
C ASN A 689 7.59 5.60 12.89
N GLY A 690 8.19 6.04 14.01
CA GLY A 690 7.54 6.15 15.31
C GLY A 690 7.71 4.92 16.20
N ASP A 691 6.91 3.88 15.97
CA ASP A 691 6.71 2.73 16.87
C ASP A 691 7.55 1.48 16.53
N GLY A 692 8.29 1.52 15.43
CA GLY A 692 9.12 0.41 14.95
C GLY A 692 10.34 0.14 15.85
N GLN A 693 10.79 -1.11 15.84
CA GLN A 693 11.98 -1.55 16.55
C GLN A 693 12.95 -2.21 15.56
N LEU A 694 14.20 -1.73 15.55
CA LEU A 694 15.26 -2.28 14.72
C LEU A 694 15.72 -3.63 15.26
N LEU A 695 15.92 -4.57 14.36
CA LEU A 695 16.47 -5.88 14.63
C LEU A 695 17.68 -6.14 13.73
N SER A 696 18.72 -6.74 14.29
CA SER A 696 19.98 -7.03 13.61
C SER A 696 20.48 -8.45 13.92
N ALA A 697 21.05 -9.11 12.91
CA ALA A 697 21.67 -10.43 13.02
C ALA A 697 22.92 -10.51 12.13
N ARG A 698 23.79 -11.48 12.39
CA ARG A 698 25.04 -11.68 11.64
C ARG A 698 25.39 -13.15 11.50
N ALA A 699 25.79 -13.55 10.30
CA ALA A 699 26.53 -14.77 10.06
C ALA A 699 28.01 -14.45 9.84
N THR A 700 28.91 -15.16 10.52
CA THR A 700 30.36 -14.94 10.47
C THR A 700 31.05 -16.19 9.94
N PHE A 701 31.84 -16.05 8.87
CA PHE A 701 32.61 -17.12 8.26
C PHE A 701 34.09 -16.98 8.67
N ASN A 702 34.71 -18.07 9.12
CA ASN A 702 36.05 -18.07 9.73
C ASN A 702 37.04 -19.08 9.11
N ASP A 703 36.65 -19.80 8.06
CA ASP A 703 37.41 -20.95 7.53
C ASP A 703 37.86 -20.72 6.07
N SER A 704 37.36 -21.53 5.13
CA SER A 704 37.65 -21.42 3.69
C SER A 704 37.18 -20.10 3.09
N VAL A 705 36.15 -19.53 3.70
CA VAL A 705 35.64 -18.18 3.44
C VAL A 705 35.75 -17.40 4.74
N ASN A 706 36.25 -16.17 4.65
CA ASN A 706 36.35 -15.24 5.77
C ASN A 706 35.42 -14.04 5.55
N GLY A 707 34.81 -13.55 6.62
CA GLY A 707 34.02 -12.32 6.60
C GLY A 707 32.63 -12.50 7.20
N SER A 708 31.66 -11.67 6.80
CA SER A 708 30.33 -11.71 7.40
C SER A 708 29.21 -11.29 6.47
N LEU A 709 28.02 -11.80 6.78
CA LEU A 709 26.73 -11.29 6.32
C LEU A 709 26.03 -10.63 7.51
N THR A 710 25.71 -9.35 7.42
CA THR A 710 24.91 -8.62 8.43
C THR A 710 23.51 -8.35 7.86
N LEU A 711 22.47 -8.67 8.64
CA LEU A 711 21.08 -8.48 8.28
C LEU A 711 20.44 -7.47 9.23
N THR A 712 19.66 -6.53 8.68
CA THR A 712 18.91 -5.55 9.48
C THR A 712 17.47 -5.41 8.98
N GLN A 713 16.52 -5.28 9.91
CA GLN A 713 15.09 -5.15 9.61
C GLN A 713 14.37 -4.35 10.69
N TRP A 714 13.41 -3.51 10.29
CA TRP A 714 12.46 -2.90 11.21
C TRP A 714 11.23 -3.79 11.39
N THR A 715 10.81 -3.94 12.64
CA THR A 715 9.64 -4.72 13.05
C THR A 715 8.63 -3.78 13.72
N PHE A 716 7.33 -4.04 13.55
CA PHE A 716 6.28 -3.12 13.97
C PHE A 716 5.14 -3.78 14.77
N PRO A 717 4.39 -3.02 15.61
CA PRO A 717 3.33 -3.57 16.46
C PRO A 717 2.18 -4.28 15.74
N ASP A 718 1.91 -3.89 14.49
CA ASP A 718 0.85 -4.47 13.66
C ASP A 718 1.27 -5.78 12.97
N GLY A 719 2.48 -6.27 13.25
CA GLY A 719 3.06 -7.46 12.63
C GLY A 719 3.64 -7.22 11.24
N SER A 720 3.74 -5.97 10.79
CA SER A 720 4.45 -5.62 9.56
C SER A 720 5.97 -5.58 9.76
N TYR A 721 6.70 -5.67 8.65
CA TYR A 721 8.15 -5.66 8.60
C TYR A 721 8.63 -4.77 7.45
N SER A 722 9.76 -4.07 7.63
CA SER A 722 10.48 -3.49 6.49
C SER A 722 11.13 -4.60 5.65
N ASN A 723 11.64 -4.25 4.47
CA ASN A 723 12.58 -5.13 3.78
C ASN A 723 13.83 -5.37 4.66
N VAL A 724 14.45 -6.54 4.49
CA VAL A 724 15.72 -6.88 5.12
C VAL A 724 16.84 -6.28 4.27
N ILE A 725 17.73 -5.52 4.89
CA ILE A 725 18.97 -5.06 4.26
C ILE A 725 20.07 -6.07 4.60
N LEU A 726 20.72 -6.61 3.57
CA LEU A 726 21.80 -7.59 3.68
C LEU A 726 23.11 -6.93 3.24
N GLU A 727 24.00 -6.68 4.19
CA GLU A 727 25.37 -6.24 3.92
C GLU A 727 26.30 -7.46 3.92
N VAL A 728 26.91 -7.75 2.78
CA VAL A 728 27.78 -8.91 2.60
C VAL A 728 29.23 -8.44 2.40
N ASP A 729 30.13 -8.92 3.25
CA ASP A 729 31.57 -8.73 3.12
C ASP A 729 32.25 -10.08 3.35
N VAL A 730 32.29 -10.93 2.32
CA VAL A 730 32.93 -12.26 2.37
C VAL A 730 34.06 -12.36 1.35
N ARG A 731 35.10 -13.12 1.69
CA ARG A 731 36.31 -13.31 0.89
C ARG A 731 36.72 -14.77 0.91
N SER A 732 37.18 -15.29 -0.23
CA SER A 732 37.73 -16.65 -0.34
C SER A 732 39.25 -16.60 -0.48
N PRO A 733 40.02 -16.45 0.62
CA PRO A 733 41.47 -16.33 0.55
C PRO A 733 42.15 -17.60 0.02
N LEU A 734 41.53 -18.77 0.19
CA LEU A 734 42.07 -20.05 -0.28
C LEU A 734 41.82 -20.29 -1.78
N HIS A 735 40.89 -19.57 -2.38
CA HIS A 735 40.54 -19.68 -3.80
C HIS A 735 40.29 -18.30 -4.42
N PRO A 736 41.35 -17.50 -4.66
CA PRO A 736 41.23 -16.15 -5.21
C PRO A 736 40.68 -16.10 -6.65
N GLU A 737 40.71 -17.24 -7.38
CA GLU A 737 40.11 -17.39 -8.70
C GLU A 737 38.57 -17.41 -8.66
N LEU A 738 37.97 -17.76 -7.52
CA LEU A 738 36.52 -17.78 -7.35
C LEU A 738 35.99 -16.38 -7.06
N MET A 739 35.42 -15.74 -8.08
CA MET A 739 34.90 -14.37 -7.98
C MET A 739 33.51 -14.26 -7.31
N GLY A 740 32.76 -15.37 -7.27
CA GLY A 740 31.43 -15.43 -6.66
C GLY A 740 30.99 -16.84 -6.29
N ALA A 741 29.94 -16.92 -5.47
CA ALA A 741 29.34 -18.16 -4.99
C ALA A 741 27.81 -18.09 -5.09
N SER A 742 27.17 -19.23 -5.30
CA SER A 742 25.75 -19.37 -4.96
C SER A 742 25.61 -19.43 -3.44
N TRP A 743 24.51 -18.94 -2.92
CA TRP A 743 24.24 -18.82 -1.50
C TRP A 743 22.76 -19.08 -1.21
N ASP A 744 22.52 -19.78 -0.11
CA ASP A 744 21.19 -20.18 0.36
C ASP A 744 21.11 -20.05 1.89
N ILE A 745 19.91 -19.86 2.42
CA ILE A 745 19.63 -20.02 3.86
C ILE A 745 18.98 -21.40 4.05
N HIS A 746 19.51 -22.19 4.98
CA HIS A 746 19.09 -23.55 5.26
C HIS A 746 18.39 -23.66 6.62
N ASP A 747 17.58 -24.71 6.83
CA ASP A 747 16.74 -24.87 8.02
C ASP A 747 17.51 -24.98 9.33
N GLY A 748 18.59 -25.76 9.32
CA GLY A 748 19.38 -26.14 10.48
C GLY A 748 20.53 -25.18 10.77
N ARG A 749 21.18 -25.42 11.91
CA ARG A 749 22.41 -24.75 12.29
C ARG A 749 23.63 -25.42 11.66
N ALA A 750 24.65 -24.62 11.38
CA ALA A 750 25.99 -25.09 11.07
C ALA A 750 26.59 -25.73 12.34
N ASP A 751 27.19 -26.91 12.19
CA ASP A 751 28.03 -27.46 13.25
C ASP A 751 29.41 -26.81 13.10
N GLU A 752 29.88 -26.13 14.15
CA GLU A 752 31.19 -25.46 14.17
C GLU A 752 32.35 -26.42 13.89
N ALA A 753 32.14 -27.73 14.05
CA ALA A 753 33.13 -28.77 13.75
C ALA A 753 33.01 -29.34 12.31
N ASP A 754 31.94 -29.05 11.57
CA ASP A 754 31.68 -29.61 10.24
C ASP A 754 31.85 -28.56 9.12
N GLY A 755 33.09 -28.42 8.64
CA GLY A 755 33.41 -27.56 7.49
C GLY A 755 32.79 -28.00 6.15
N GLN A 756 32.02 -29.10 6.11
CA GLN A 756 31.30 -29.56 4.92
C GLN A 756 29.80 -29.22 4.93
N CYS A 757 29.28 -28.66 6.03
CA CYS A 757 27.89 -28.22 6.16
C CYS A 757 26.87 -29.36 5.96
N ASN A 758 27.16 -30.58 6.42
CA ASN A 758 26.28 -31.73 6.25
C ASN A 758 25.07 -31.72 7.21
N GLY A 759 25.15 -30.98 8.31
CA GLY A 759 24.11 -30.90 9.35
C GLY A 759 23.05 -29.81 9.18
N VAL A 760 23.17 -28.95 8.16
CA VAL A 760 22.33 -27.74 8.00
C VAL A 760 20.93 -28.01 7.45
N GLY A 761 20.61 -29.24 7.02
CA GLY A 761 19.29 -29.57 6.47
C GLY A 761 19.01 -28.99 5.08
N GLY A 762 17.73 -28.91 4.72
CA GLY A 762 17.27 -28.38 3.44
C GLY A 762 17.32 -26.85 3.38
N ARG A 763 17.05 -26.29 2.20
CA ARG A 763 16.85 -24.86 2.03
C ARG A 763 15.60 -24.44 2.82
N PHE A 764 15.66 -23.30 3.50
CA PHE A 764 14.56 -22.81 4.33
C PHE A 764 13.33 -22.48 3.48
N ASP A 765 12.26 -23.26 3.65
CA ASP A 765 11.01 -23.09 2.93
C ASP A 765 9.77 -23.33 3.82
N PRO A 766 9.38 -22.33 4.63
CA PRO A 766 8.21 -22.46 5.52
C PRO A 766 6.87 -22.40 4.77
N PHE A 767 6.86 -22.16 3.46
CA PHE A 767 5.63 -22.01 2.68
C PHE A 767 5.40 -23.15 1.68
N ALA A 768 6.27 -24.17 1.70
CA ALA A 768 6.24 -25.34 0.84
C ALA A 768 6.15 -24.94 -0.65
N MET A 769 6.99 -23.98 -1.04
CA MET A 769 7.14 -23.54 -2.42
C MET A 769 7.83 -24.63 -3.25
N PRO A 770 7.46 -24.81 -4.53
CA PRO A 770 8.14 -25.77 -5.38
C PRO A 770 9.62 -25.41 -5.54
N ALA A 771 10.51 -26.36 -5.22
CA ALA A 771 11.94 -26.21 -5.47
C ALA A 771 12.22 -25.95 -6.95
N GLU A 772 13.17 -25.06 -7.23
CA GLU A 772 13.55 -24.66 -8.60
C GLU A 772 12.35 -24.19 -9.45
N SER A 773 11.33 -23.60 -8.81
CA SER A 773 10.19 -23.03 -9.50
C SER A 773 10.65 -22.06 -10.57
N SER A 774 10.29 -22.32 -11.82
CA SER A 774 10.62 -21.41 -12.93
C SER A 774 9.95 -20.02 -12.80
N SER A 775 9.03 -19.83 -11.83
CA SER A 775 8.48 -18.51 -11.48
C SER A 775 9.26 -17.78 -10.40
N CYS A 776 10.17 -18.45 -9.70
CA CYS A 776 11.07 -17.80 -8.77
C CYS A 776 12.06 -16.90 -9.54
N SER A 777 12.09 -15.62 -9.18
CA SER A 777 13.01 -14.63 -9.74
C SER A 777 13.13 -13.42 -8.80
N SER A 778 14.04 -12.50 -9.12
CA SER A 778 14.13 -11.17 -8.50
C SER A 778 12.83 -10.37 -8.60
N ASP A 779 12.08 -10.57 -9.68
CA ASP A 779 10.85 -9.83 -9.99
C ASP A 779 9.64 -10.46 -9.28
N HIS A 780 9.72 -11.75 -8.95
CA HIS A 780 8.68 -12.52 -8.25
C HIS A 780 9.27 -13.30 -7.06
N PRO A 781 9.81 -12.62 -6.03
CA PRO A 781 10.53 -13.28 -4.95
C PRO A 781 9.61 -14.10 -4.03
N LEU A 782 8.30 -13.83 -4.00
CA LEU A 782 7.31 -14.64 -3.26
C LEU A 782 7.09 -16.03 -3.89
N ASN A 783 7.58 -16.25 -5.11
CA ASN A 783 7.53 -17.54 -5.79
C ASN A 783 8.77 -18.41 -5.52
N CYS A 784 9.72 -17.89 -4.75
CA CYS A 784 10.92 -18.57 -4.34
C CYS A 784 10.73 -19.24 -2.98
N GLU A 785 11.45 -20.34 -2.76
CA GLU A 785 11.76 -20.79 -1.40
C GLU A 785 12.40 -19.60 -0.65
N VAL A 786 12.00 -19.38 0.60
CA VAL A 786 12.42 -18.19 1.37
C VAL A 786 13.95 -18.10 1.46
N GLY A 787 14.61 -19.25 1.59
CA GLY A 787 16.06 -19.37 1.64
C GLY A 787 16.79 -19.37 0.29
N ASP A 788 16.12 -19.32 -0.86
CA ASP A 788 16.79 -19.26 -2.18
C ASP A 788 17.30 -17.83 -2.47
N MET A 789 18.45 -17.49 -1.89
CA MET A 789 19.02 -16.17 -2.04
C MET A 789 19.66 -15.98 -3.42
N THR A 790 20.14 -17.06 -4.03
CA THR A 790 20.76 -17.03 -5.36
C THR A 790 19.75 -16.71 -6.45
N ALA A 791 18.57 -17.34 -6.43
CA ALA A 791 17.55 -17.06 -7.44
C ALA A 791 16.95 -15.65 -7.28
N LYS A 792 16.88 -15.14 -6.05
CA LYS A 792 16.37 -13.79 -5.76
C LYS A 792 17.36 -12.67 -6.08
N HIS A 793 18.65 -12.87 -5.81
CA HIS A 793 19.66 -11.79 -5.82
C HIS A 793 20.86 -12.06 -6.73
N GLY A 794 20.97 -13.25 -7.33
CA GLY A 794 22.14 -13.69 -8.06
C GLY A 794 23.25 -14.23 -7.16
N LEU A 795 24.42 -14.47 -7.76
CA LEU A 795 25.61 -14.92 -7.04
C LEU A 795 26.13 -13.82 -6.12
N VAL A 796 26.62 -14.20 -4.94
CA VAL A 796 27.31 -13.29 -4.04
C VAL A 796 28.79 -13.20 -4.40
N SER A 797 29.37 -12.01 -4.37
CA SER A 797 30.79 -11.83 -4.64
C SER A 797 31.67 -12.30 -3.48
N LEU A 798 32.76 -12.98 -3.83
CA LEU A 798 33.83 -13.36 -2.88
C LEU A 798 35.04 -12.41 -2.96
N ALA A 799 34.91 -11.29 -3.67
CA ALA A 799 36.02 -10.36 -3.94
C ALA A 799 35.72 -8.91 -3.53
N LYS A 800 34.44 -8.51 -3.50
CA LYS A 800 34.00 -7.16 -3.11
C LYS A 800 32.86 -7.20 -2.09
N ARG A 801 32.58 -6.06 -1.45
CA ARG A 801 31.40 -5.88 -0.59
C ARG A 801 30.15 -5.71 -1.45
N GLU A 802 29.02 -6.20 -0.97
CA GLU A 802 27.73 -6.08 -1.67
C GLU A 802 26.60 -5.73 -0.69
N LEU A 803 25.56 -5.08 -1.20
CA LEU A 803 24.37 -4.71 -0.45
C LEU A 803 23.12 -5.15 -1.22
N PHE A 804 22.35 -6.02 -0.62
CA PHE A 804 21.07 -6.51 -1.14
C PHE A 804 19.90 -6.06 -0.27
N THR A 805 18.71 -6.03 -0.86
CA THR A 805 17.45 -5.76 -0.15
C THR A 805 16.46 -6.87 -0.46
N ASP A 806 16.03 -7.62 0.55
CA ASP A 806 15.09 -8.73 0.42
C ASP A 806 13.72 -8.39 1.01
N SER A 807 12.65 -8.65 0.26
CA SER A 807 11.27 -8.34 0.65
C SER A 807 10.51 -9.51 1.28
N THR A 808 11.11 -10.69 1.35
CA THR A 808 10.50 -11.96 1.77
C THR A 808 11.05 -12.49 3.08
N LEU A 809 12.32 -12.20 3.39
CA LEU A 809 12.97 -12.60 4.64
C LEU A 809 12.35 -11.92 5.86
N GLN A 810 12.38 -12.62 6.98
CA GLN A 810 11.95 -12.12 8.29
C GLN A 810 13.04 -12.42 9.32
N LEU A 811 13.43 -11.41 10.11
CA LEU A 811 14.36 -11.57 11.22
C LEU A 811 13.62 -11.82 12.55
N ALA A 812 12.31 -11.58 12.60
CA ALA A 812 11.46 -11.77 13.76
C ALA A 812 10.16 -12.49 13.38
N GLY A 813 9.41 -12.93 14.40
CA GLY A 813 8.20 -13.74 14.21
C GLY A 813 8.53 -15.21 13.96
N ASP A 814 7.48 -16.00 13.70
CA ASP A 814 7.59 -17.46 13.67
C ASP A 814 8.46 -17.94 12.48
N PHE A 815 8.43 -17.22 11.34
CA PHE A 815 9.24 -17.52 10.15
C PHE A 815 10.65 -16.90 10.13
N THR A 816 11.25 -16.66 11.30
CA THR A 816 12.56 -16.01 11.37
C THR A 816 13.68 -16.83 10.73
N VAL A 817 14.62 -16.15 10.04
CA VAL A 817 15.89 -16.74 9.60
C VAL A 817 17.02 -16.64 10.62
N VAL A 818 16.79 -15.97 11.75
CA VAL A 818 17.76 -15.99 12.85
C VAL A 818 17.82 -17.39 13.44
N TYR A 819 19.01 -17.85 13.85
CA TYR A 819 19.29 -19.23 14.29
C TYR A 819 19.25 -20.30 13.20
N ARG A 820 19.27 -19.88 11.94
CA ARG A 820 19.46 -20.72 10.75
C ARG A 820 20.85 -20.49 10.17
N SER A 821 21.25 -21.25 9.16
CA SER A 821 22.58 -21.15 8.56
C SER A 821 22.55 -20.61 7.13
N VAL A 822 23.55 -19.82 6.78
CA VAL A 822 23.86 -19.45 5.39
C VAL A 822 24.84 -20.48 4.86
N VAL A 823 24.60 -21.00 3.66
CA VAL A 823 25.50 -21.94 2.96
C VAL A 823 25.98 -21.29 1.68
N LEU A 824 27.30 -21.18 1.51
CA LEU A 824 27.95 -20.75 0.28
C LEU A 824 28.35 -21.98 -0.51
N LYS A 825 28.10 -21.97 -1.83
CA LYS A 825 28.34 -23.09 -2.74
C LYS A 825 29.08 -22.62 -3.98
N ASN A 826 29.98 -23.47 -4.47
CA ASN A 826 30.54 -23.37 -5.81
C ASN A 826 29.93 -24.51 -6.63
N GLN A 827 29.08 -24.16 -7.60
CA GLN A 827 28.23 -25.13 -8.30
C GLN A 827 27.41 -25.94 -7.27
N SER A 828 27.59 -27.26 -7.21
CA SER A 828 26.89 -28.13 -6.25
C SER A 828 27.67 -28.39 -4.96
N ARG A 829 28.90 -27.89 -4.82
CA ARG A 829 29.77 -28.16 -3.67
C ARG A 829 29.70 -27.05 -2.64
N ASN A 830 29.45 -27.40 -1.38
CA ASN A 830 29.53 -26.48 -0.25
C ASN A 830 30.97 -25.93 -0.11
N LEU A 831 31.09 -24.62 -0.05
CA LEU A 831 32.34 -23.88 0.23
C LEU A 831 32.49 -23.62 1.72
N ALA A 832 31.45 -23.08 2.36
CA ALA A 832 31.41 -22.70 3.77
C ALA A 832 29.96 -22.52 4.24
N CYS A 833 29.73 -22.59 5.55
CA CYS A 833 28.47 -22.22 6.16
C CYS A 833 28.69 -21.44 7.46
N ALA A 834 27.69 -20.66 7.86
CA ALA A 834 27.72 -19.92 9.10
C ALA A 834 26.31 -19.69 9.65
N ASP A 835 26.16 -19.78 10.98
CA ASP A 835 24.90 -19.48 11.66
C ASP A 835 24.59 -17.97 11.66
N ILE A 836 23.34 -17.64 11.37
CA ILE A 836 22.78 -16.29 11.51
C ILE A 836 22.47 -16.07 13.01
N MET A 837 23.42 -15.49 13.72
CA MET A 837 23.32 -15.22 15.14
C MET A 837 22.75 -13.83 15.41
N PRO A 838 21.90 -13.66 16.45
CA PRO A 838 21.35 -12.37 16.80
C PRO A 838 22.45 -11.39 17.25
N LEU A 839 22.43 -10.17 16.72
CA LEU A 839 23.15 -9.03 17.28
C LEU A 839 22.26 -8.24 18.25
N SER A 840 20.95 -8.26 18.01
CA SER A 840 19.95 -7.72 18.93
C SER A 840 19.81 -8.56 20.21
N PRO A 841 19.22 -8.00 21.29
CA PRO A 841 19.12 -8.68 22.58
C PRO A 841 18.48 -10.06 22.49
N SER A 842 19.20 -11.09 22.93
CA SER A 842 18.72 -12.48 22.94
C SER A 842 19.17 -13.21 24.20
N VAL A 843 18.36 -14.17 24.64
CA VAL A 843 18.67 -14.98 25.83
C VAL A 843 18.13 -16.39 25.70
N GLN A 844 18.93 -17.35 26.16
CA GLN A 844 18.49 -18.72 26.34
C GLN A 844 17.90 -18.91 27.74
N LEU A 845 16.68 -19.44 27.79
CA LEU A 845 15.96 -19.80 28.99
C LEU A 845 15.89 -21.32 29.10
N VAL A 846 16.23 -21.85 30.27
CA VAL A 846 16.18 -23.28 30.56
C VAL A 846 15.27 -23.51 31.76
N PHE A 847 14.22 -24.30 31.58
CA PHE A 847 13.18 -24.51 32.60
C PHE A 847 12.71 -25.97 32.61
N PRO A 848 12.03 -26.41 33.69
CA PRO A 848 11.46 -27.75 33.75
C PRO A 848 10.51 -28.02 32.58
N ASN A 849 10.38 -29.29 32.20
CA ASN A 849 9.39 -29.67 31.19
C ASN A 849 7.98 -29.25 31.63
N VAL A 850 7.25 -28.62 30.71
CA VAL A 850 5.85 -28.25 30.89
C VAL A 850 4.95 -29.22 30.14
N ALA A 851 3.78 -29.55 30.68
CA ALA A 851 2.86 -30.51 30.07
C ALA A 851 2.33 -30.05 28.70
N SER A 852 2.15 -28.74 28.55
CA SER A 852 1.74 -28.09 27.30
C SER A 852 2.45 -26.75 27.17
N PHE A 853 3.20 -26.54 26.08
CA PHE A 853 3.86 -25.27 25.81
C PHE A 853 2.97 -24.42 24.89
N SER A 854 2.50 -23.27 25.39
CA SER A 854 1.83 -22.26 24.57
C SER A 854 2.84 -21.16 24.24
N ARG A 855 3.11 -20.94 22.96
CA ARG A 855 3.98 -19.84 22.51
C ARG A 855 3.39 -18.49 22.90
N PHE A 856 2.06 -18.35 22.82
CA PHE A 856 1.37 -17.13 23.26
C PHE A 856 1.54 -16.85 24.76
N ASP A 857 1.29 -17.83 25.64
CA ASP A 857 1.47 -17.64 27.09
C ASP A 857 2.94 -17.33 27.42
N PHE A 858 3.86 -18.06 26.81
CA PHE A 858 5.30 -17.83 26.99
C PHE A 858 5.72 -16.41 26.58
N ARG A 859 5.36 -15.96 25.37
CA ARG A 859 5.65 -14.60 24.90
C ARG A 859 4.99 -13.54 25.78
N SER A 860 3.76 -13.77 26.24
CA SER A 860 3.02 -12.86 27.12
C SER A 860 3.72 -12.67 28.47
N ARG A 861 4.28 -13.74 29.04
CA ARG A 861 5.05 -13.67 30.29
C ARG A 861 6.38 -12.95 30.10
N VAL A 862 7.13 -13.28 29.05
CA VAL A 862 8.38 -12.56 28.69
C VAL A 862 8.10 -11.07 28.51
N SER A 863 7.06 -10.74 27.74
CA SER A 863 6.58 -9.38 27.51
C SER A 863 6.25 -8.66 28.82
N SER A 864 5.55 -9.32 29.75
CA SER A 864 5.24 -8.79 31.08
C SER A 864 6.49 -8.54 31.93
N VAL A 865 7.47 -9.45 31.89
CA VAL A 865 8.72 -9.31 32.66
C VAL A 865 9.57 -8.14 32.16
N LEU A 866 9.74 -8.05 30.84
CA LEU A 866 10.57 -7.03 30.20
C LEU A 866 9.87 -5.66 30.04
N SER A 867 8.56 -5.61 30.25
CA SER A 867 7.70 -4.45 29.95
C SER A 867 7.80 -4.01 28.48
N VAL A 868 7.74 -4.98 27.57
CA VAL A 868 7.77 -4.77 26.11
C VAL A 868 6.50 -5.33 25.48
N GLY A 869 6.12 -4.88 24.28
CA GLY A 869 4.98 -5.48 23.56
C GLY A 869 5.25 -6.94 23.18
N VAL A 870 4.22 -7.80 23.23
CA VAL A 870 4.32 -9.24 22.89
C VAL A 870 4.94 -9.45 21.50
N TRP A 871 4.60 -8.59 20.54
CA TRP A 871 5.12 -8.61 19.16
C TRP A 871 6.65 -8.44 19.07
N ARG A 872 7.31 -7.87 20.09
CA ARG A 872 8.77 -7.72 20.14
C ARG A 872 9.48 -9.04 20.50
N VAL A 873 8.76 -10.03 21.03
CA VAL A 873 9.32 -11.28 21.52
C VAL A 873 9.22 -12.35 20.44
N THR A 874 10.36 -12.69 19.83
CA THR A 874 10.48 -13.80 18.88
C THR A 874 11.06 -15.02 19.59
N ILE A 875 10.44 -16.18 19.38
CA ILE A 875 11.00 -17.47 19.81
C ILE A 875 11.84 -18.01 18.65
N LEU A 876 13.10 -18.34 18.92
CA LEU A 876 14.03 -18.81 17.88
C LEU A 876 13.91 -20.33 17.65
N PRO A 877 14.19 -20.81 16.43
CA PRO A 877 14.18 -22.24 16.09
C PRO A 877 15.01 -23.12 17.05
N GLY A 878 14.61 -24.38 17.19
CA GLY A 878 15.21 -25.35 18.13
C GLY A 878 14.52 -25.39 19.51
N GLU A 879 13.27 -24.94 19.57
CA GLU A 879 12.44 -24.89 20.76
C GLU A 879 12.25 -26.25 21.44
N LEU A 880 12.15 -26.22 22.77
CA LEU A 880 11.92 -27.38 23.62
C LEU A 880 12.98 -28.49 23.47
N SER A 881 14.18 -28.15 22.99
CA SER A 881 15.30 -29.08 22.93
C SER A 881 15.56 -29.64 24.33
N ALA A 882 15.53 -30.97 24.45
CA ALA A 882 15.70 -31.66 25.71
C ALA A 882 17.12 -31.44 26.25
N VAL A 883 17.21 -30.90 27.46
CA VAL A 883 18.47 -30.71 28.19
C VAL A 883 18.42 -31.39 29.56
N ALA A 884 19.56 -31.47 30.23
CA ALA A 884 19.69 -32.15 31.52
C ALA A 884 19.13 -33.60 31.52
N ARG A 885 19.47 -34.38 30.49
CA ARG A 885 18.98 -35.76 30.28
C ARG A 885 17.45 -35.86 30.16
N GLY A 886 16.82 -34.86 29.54
CA GLY A 886 15.38 -34.86 29.27
C GLY A 886 14.50 -34.39 30.43
N LYS A 887 15.08 -33.84 31.50
CA LYS A 887 14.33 -33.28 32.65
C LYS A 887 13.90 -31.83 32.47
N CYS A 888 14.58 -31.13 31.58
CA CYS A 888 14.39 -29.72 31.32
C CYS A 888 14.38 -29.49 29.81
N GLN A 889 13.83 -28.36 29.44
CA GLN A 889 13.74 -27.91 28.07
C GLN A 889 14.31 -26.50 27.96
N GLN A 890 14.85 -26.18 26.79
CA GLN A 890 15.41 -24.87 26.51
C GLN A 890 14.63 -24.14 25.43
N VAL A 891 14.55 -22.83 25.55
CA VAL A 891 13.99 -21.92 24.56
C VAL A 891 14.91 -20.71 24.46
N THR A 892 15.34 -20.37 23.25
CA THR A 892 16.04 -19.10 23.01
C THR A 892 15.04 -18.08 22.49
N ILE A 893 15.10 -16.86 23.03
CA ILE A 893 14.32 -15.73 22.54
C ILE A 893 15.21 -14.65 21.97
N LEU A 894 14.64 -13.90 21.04
CA LEU A 894 15.17 -12.66 20.48
C LEU A 894 14.15 -11.55 20.74
N VAL A 895 14.63 -10.38 21.18
CA VAL A 895 13.78 -9.22 21.42
C VAL A 895 14.13 -8.12 20.42
N SER A 896 13.14 -7.66 19.65
CA SER A 896 13.31 -6.52 18.74
C SER A 896 13.60 -5.23 19.50
N GLY A 897 14.55 -4.43 19.04
CA GLY A 897 14.96 -3.18 19.68
C GLY A 897 15.73 -3.39 20.99
N GLU A 898 16.01 -2.29 21.68
CA GLU A 898 16.88 -2.30 22.86
C GLU A 898 16.19 -2.88 24.10
N VAL A 899 16.93 -3.69 24.86
CA VAL A 899 16.62 -4.20 26.20
C VAL A 899 17.93 -4.32 26.97
N SER A 900 17.99 -3.81 28.20
CA SER A 900 19.21 -3.92 28.99
C SER A 900 19.54 -5.37 29.34
N GLU A 901 20.83 -5.68 29.37
CA GLU A 901 21.33 -7.03 29.67
C GLU A 901 20.84 -7.52 31.05
N ASP A 902 20.79 -6.64 32.05
CA ASP A 902 20.26 -6.97 33.39
C ASP A 902 18.80 -7.43 33.37
N ARG A 903 17.94 -6.72 32.61
CA ARG A 903 16.52 -7.10 32.47
C ARG A 903 16.37 -8.42 31.73
N LEU A 904 17.19 -8.62 30.71
CA LEU A 904 17.19 -9.84 29.92
C LEU A 904 17.67 -11.05 30.73
N ASN A 905 18.70 -10.87 31.57
CA ASN A 905 19.19 -11.91 32.48
C ASN A 905 18.23 -12.19 33.63
N ALA A 906 17.50 -11.18 34.12
CA ALA A 906 16.50 -11.33 35.17
C ALA A 906 15.34 -12.27 34.78
N LEU A 907 15.03 -12.40 33.48
CA LEU A 907 13.98 -13.30 32.97
C LEU A 907 14.08 -14.71 33.53
N LYS A 908 15.31 -15.25 33.63
CA LYS A 908 15.57 -16.62 34.07
C LYS A 908 14.93 -16.91 35.43
N ASN A 909 14.95 -15.93 36.33
CA ASN A 909 14.57 -16.10 37.73
C ASN A 909 13.31 -15.31 38.12
N ASP A 910 12.67 -14.58 37.21
CA ASP A 910 11.50 -13.76 37.54
C ASP A 910 10.25 -14.63 37.82
N PRO A 911 9.59 -14.49 38.98
CA PRO A 911 8.40 -15.28 39.33
C PRO A 911 7.24 -15.16 38.33
N ARG A 912 7.15 -14.06 37.58
CA ARG A 912 6.09 -13.85 36.57
C ARG A 912 6.21 -14.82 35.38
N MET A 913 7.40 -15.41 35.17
CA MET A 913 7.60 -16.50 34.20
C MET A 913 6.84 -17.78 34.57
N GLY A 914 6.41 -17.93 35.83
CA GLY A 914 5.58 -19.04 36.27
C GLY A 914 6.19 -20.41 35.92
N PRO A 915 5.53 -21.26 35.12
CA PRO A 915 6.04 -22.59 34.78
C PRO A 915 7.33 -22.57 33.93
N PHE A 916 7.68 -21.42 33.35
CA PHE A 916 8.88 -21.23 32.51
C PHE A 916 10.07 -20.64 33.27
N GLN A 917 9.95 -20.47 34.59
CA GLN A 917 11.04 -20.02 35.44
C GLN A 917 12.13 -21.09 35.52
N GLN A 918 13.39 -20.68 35.51
CA GLN A 918 14.52 -21.59 35.72
C GLN A 918 14.44 -22.19 37.12
N SER A 919 14.78 -23.47 37.24
CA SER A 919 14.83 -24.18 38.52
C SER A 919 16.20 -24.81 38.75
N ASP A 920 16.55 -25.05 40.01
CA ASP A 920 17.80 -25.72 40.40
C ASP A 920 17.96 -27.12 39.77
N LYS A 921 16.86 -27.77 39.39
CA LYS A 921 16.87 -29.06 38.68
C LYS A 921 17.44 -28.95 37.25
N CYS A 922 17.43 -27.73 36.69
CA CYS A 922 17.90 -27.41 35.35
C CYS A 922 19.27 -26.70 35.35
N SER A 923 19.76 -26.31 36.52
CA SER A 923 21.07 -25.69 36.71
C SER A 923 22.16 -26.77 36.70
N GLN A 924 23.00 -26.84 35.66
CA GLN A 924 24.21 -27.66 35.72
C GLN A 924 25.17 -27.08 36.76
N LYS A 925 25.21 -27.65 37.97
CA LYS A 925 26.46 -27.64 38.74
C LYS A 925 27.39 -28.63 38.06
N THR A 926 28.39 -28.11 37.36
CA THR A 926 29.59 -28.85 36.94
C THR A 926 30.26 -29.45 38.17
N GLN A 927 29.93 -30.70 38.50
CA GLN A 927 30.81 -31.52 39.33
C GLN A 927 31.94 -32.05 38.44
N ASN A 928 32.95 -31.22 38.18
CA ASN A 928 34.26 -31.70 37.77
C ASN A 928 35.04 -32.11 39.03
N SER A 929 34.74 -33.28 39.56
CA SER A 929 35.72 -34.06 40.32
C SER A 929 36.43 -35.01 39.34
N GLY A 930 37.31 -34.44 38.52
CA GLY A 930 38.23 -35.16 37.67
C GLY A 930 39.64 -35.00 38.24
N GLN A 931 40.13 -36.03 38.92
CA GLN A 931 41.54 -36.19 39.26
C GLN A 931 42.37 -36.07 37.98
N GLN A 932 43.17 -35.01 37.87
CA GLN A 932 44.24 -34.93 36.89
C GLN A 932 45.44 -35.76 37.39
N LEU A 933 45.63 -36.93 36.81
CA LEU A 933 46.92 -37.64 36.80
C LEU A 933 47.84 -36.90 35.82
N PHE A 934 48.68 -36.00 36.34
CA PHE A 934 49.83 -35.47 35.60
C PHE A 934 51.03 -36.39 35.78
N HIS A 935 51.47 -37.03 34.69
CA HIS A 935 52.83 -37.56 34.58
C HIS A 935 53.80 -36.39 34.36
N GLY A 936 54.52 -36.01 35.41
CA GLY A 936 55.61 -35.03 35.37
C GLY A 936 56.79 -35.51 36.21
N ARG A 937 57.96 -35.62 35.59
CA ARG A 937 59.23 -36.08 36.17
C ARG A 937 59.66 -35.17 37.33
N LEU A 938 60.06 -35.79 38.45
CA LEU A 938 60.71 -35.13 39.59
C LEU A 938 62.09 -34.57 39.23
N PRO A 939 62.48 -33.44 39.85
CA PRO A 939 63.80 -33.27 40.42
C PRO A 939 63.72 -33.28 41.95
N VAL A 940 64.63 -34.03 42.53
CA VAL A 940 64.89 -34.21 43.96
C VAL A 940 65.55 -32.95 44.52
N ILE A 941 64.97 -32.31 45.54
CA ILE A 941 65.73 -31.58 46.58
C ILE A 941 65.02 -31.76 47.94
N MET A 942 65.73 -32.40 48.87
CA MET A 942 65.42 -32.53 50.30
C MET A 942 65.61 -31.20 51.03
N THR A 943 64.73 -30.91 51.99
CA THR A 943 65.12 -30.27 53.26
C THR A 943 64.38 -30.95 54.42
N ILE A 944 65.18 -31.51 55.33
CA ILE A 944 64.78 -32.07 56.62
C ILE A 944 64.93 -30.94 57.64
N ALA A 945 63.91 -30.71 58.46
CA ALA A 945 64.03 -29.98 59.72
C ALA A 945 63.61 -30.88 60.86
N THR A 946 64.61 -31.42 61.55
CA THR A 946 64.52 -32.12 62.83
C THR A 946 64.31 -31.15 63.98
N ALA A 947 63.50 -31.52 64.98
CA ALA A 947 63.77 -31.11 66.36
C ALA A 947 63.30 -32.19 67.35
N HIS A 948 64.26 -32.67 68.13
CA HIS A 948 64.06 -33.51 69.31
C HIS A 948 63.80 -32.65 70.56
N PHE A 949 63.17 -33.30 71.52
CA PHE A 949 62.65 -32.83 72.80
C PHE A 949 63.71 -32.39 73.85
N LEU A 950 63.18 -31.72 74.90
CA LEU A 950 63.63 -31.61 76.31
C LEU A 950 64.70 -30.54 76.62
N LEU A 951 64.50 -29.60 77.57
CA LEU A 951 64.03 -29.74 78.96
C LEU A 951 63.35 -28.48 79.57
N LEU A 952 62.40 -28.76 80.49
CA LEU A 952 62.08 -28.13 81.81
C LEU A 952 61.29 -26.81 81.96
N TRP A 953 60.06 -26.98 82.51
CA TRP A 953 59.39 -26.29 83.66
C TRP A 953 59.08 -24.77 83.57
N ILE A 954 57.81 -24.32 83.37
CA ILE A 954 56.70 -24.02 84.34
C ILE A 954 57.00 -22.83 85.30
N PRO A 955 56.07 -21.92 85.72
CA PRO A 955 54.65 -21.65 85.34
C PRO A 955 54.31 -20.16 85.07
N LEU A 956 53.30 -19.92 84.24
CA LEU A 956 51.98 -19.34 84.60
C LEU A 956 51.07 -19.35 83.37
#